data_AF-J3D7Z4-F1
#
_entry.id   AF-J3D7Z4-F1
#
_cell.length_a   1.000
_cell.length_b   1.000
_cell.length_c   1.000
_cell.angle_alpha   90.00
_cell.angle_beta   90.00
_cell.angle_gamma   90.00
#
_symmetry.space_group_name_H-M   'P 1'
#
loop_
_entity.id
_entity.type
_entity.pdbx_description
1 polymer ?
#
loop_
_entity_poly.entity_id
_entity_poly.type
_entity_poly.pdbx_seq_one_letter_code
_entity_poly.pdbx_strand_id
1 'polypeptide(L)'
;MTQPFEYALLSGDAYRDTRQFKGNYAPIPPSWTELTQYAISGSGPNASFPGTGFSARVYRDVTGEIVIAYAGTQFGGSGAGQAGDWFAGNMPLAVGLLGPQAVAAAELYQRVAADLGNGNITFTGHSLGGGLAAMMAVYFDRPAKVFAPAPFGKSADPTQYALGALGPLAAIRAKLFANALVDPHLGGIPEALADFSPGGDYTARSAKVQAWAVKGEILEKTLFLLPFIETPGTRTSLFTAGETELGMTSKHSIDLHAAGLMSPTFNKWAATLTGALSLIFDRTFYAVDLITGKEQDFLVWLNRNQIGVADIAPNAMLSHFANDLQKIGTRMADLNRAAQDALAAQGIEWYFWQDSNYAGQEFFTQTGNLLQYTSAQGAGLAGAENKALRYVTSWLNPVASAHDTFAEMVNYDQWNVVSGTEGVTVTAMDGNKRQIFIGGAGGDTLTGGNRADTFYAGEGDDTLNGGAGTDLLAGGGGSDTYQFTGAFGSDTIVDSDGRGGIQVDGSVLQGGKKVEGLDNVWQNKEQGYTFTLAGSGAADRDLLITKDGSLDAIRVKDWQDGQLGLTMDGATAPPPVTQHIFNGDQHGPLVGDSYDWLSTHWGADGTLIGGVEEQNFFDVISGSFAGDLINGLGGKDVLQGWLGDDEINGGEGDDLIAGGPGRDLIHGGAGDDVIMGAGTFYHLDYNPYSYSSVQAWNPVFGVNALAQVQFDPSGMNQWVNGAQTWVDLTGPDPDVIGAGDGDDIVFGSGYDDVVAGDGGADLLWGMEGNDIMAGGGGGDILVGDVDGIDYALSRSLGSDVPPVIYGKDFLDGGDGNDVLLGGGAGDALYGGAGNDLLSGDGSSGLFLDGNYSNDLVSAGQQGDDFLDGGDGDDTLTGAGGGDVLIGGSGVDTLDGGSGNDSFSAGAGDTVVDSEGVDVLVLADGSPASVATDNADLLLGYGNRGTLRIVDALRGSIEFIDGIRMGDWLKDHLNEAISVESNGDDQSISGGSGNDILAAGHARVRLAGGPGNDAYIVGHASVMVVEEADEGTDTVQSTLSHTLAENVENLTLTGTAAIDGAGNTSNNVLTGNAAANVLAGGFGNDTLNGGDGNDMLYGEGGNDLLYASRG
;
A
#
# COMPACT_ATOMS: atom_id res chain seq x y z
N MET A 1 -36.26 -12.26 9.04
CA MET A 1 -34.86 -12.61 8.79
C MET A 1 -34.82 -14.02 8.25
N THR A 2 -34.17 -14.25 7.11
CA THR A 2 -34.05 -15.59 6.53
C THR A 2 -32.99 -16.36 7.32
N GLN A 3 -33.27 -17.60 7.73
CA GLN A 3 -32.35 -18.44 8.50
C GLN A 3 -30.92 -18.64 7.90
N PRO A 4 -30.63 -18.51 6.59
CA PRO A 4 -29.30 -18.81 6.03
C PRO A 4 -28.15 -17.88 6.41
N PHE A 5 -28.36 -16.56 6.51
CA PHE A 5 -27.23 -15.65 6.77
C PHE A 5 -26.71 -15.78 8.22
N GLU A 6 -27.59 -16.07 9.18
CA GLU A 6 -27.17 -16.33 10.57
C GLU A 6 -26.19 -17.49 10.62
N TYR A 7 -26.40 -18.51 9.79
CA TYR A 7 -25.51 -19.66 9.68
C TYR A 7 -24.19 -19.32 8.98
N ALA A 8 -24.20 -18.39 8.02
CA ALA A 8 -22.97 -17.90 7.39
C ALA A 8 -22.09 -17.18 8.42
N LEU A 9 -22.70 -16.34 9.26
CA LEU A 9 -22.04 -15.65 10.36
C LEU A 9 -21.47 -16.61 11.41
N LEU A 10 -22.25 -17.60 11.86
CA LEU A 10 -21.75 -18.63 12.78
C LEU A 10 -20.61 -19.45 12.17
N SER A 11 -20.62 -19.66 10.85
CA SER A 11 -19.53 -20.33 10.12
C SER A 11 -18.28 -19.45 10.02
N GLY A 12 -18.44 -18.13 9.89
CA GLY A 12 -17.34 -17.17 9.94
C GLY A 12 -16.75 -17.04 11.35
N ASP A 13 -17.58 -17.02 12.39
CA ASP A 13 -17.15 -16.91 13.79
C ASP A 13 -16.36 -18.15 14.25
N ALA A 14 -16.56 -19.30 13.60
CA ALA A 14 -15.73 -20.48 13.84
C ALA A 14 -14.24 -20.23 13.54
N TYR A 15 -13.90 -19.25 12.68
CA TYR A 15 -12.51 -18.84 12.41
C TYR A 15 -11.93 -17.88 13.45
N ARG A 16 -12.64 -17.56 14.53
CA ARG A 16 -12.24 -16.55 15.53
C ARG A 16 -10.84 -16.79 16.10
N ASP A 17 -10.41 -18.04 16.28
CA ASP A 17 -9.09 -18.35 16.84
C ASP A 17 -7.95 -18.25 15.82
N THR A 18 -8.30 -18.19 14.53
CA THR A 18 -7.36 -18.12 13.41
C THR A 18 -7.30 -16.74 12.77
N ARG A 19 -8.10 -15.77 13.24
CA ARG A 19 -8.02 -14.37 12.80
C ARG A 19 -7.25 -13.61 13.89
N GLN A 20 -6.18 -12.90 13.52
CA GLN A 20 -5.27 -12.29 14.50
C GLN A 20 -5.84 -10.99 15.12
N PHE A 21 -6.84 -10.37 14.48
CA PHE A 21 -7.43 -9.09 14.91
C PHE A 21 -8.90 -9.23 15.31
N LYS A 22 -9.24 -8.78 16.53
CA LYS A 22 -10.61 -8.86 17.09
C LYS A 22 -11.68 -8.15 16.27
N GLY A 23 -11.30 -7.12 15.50
CA GLY A 23 -12.20 -6.41 14.59
C GLY A 23 -12.64 -7.24 13.37
N ASN A 24 -11.89 -8.29 13.03
CA ASN A 24 -12.08 -9.10 11.84
C ASN A 24 -12.87 -10.38 12.10
N TYR A 25 -13.50 -10.52 13.26
CA TYR A 25 -14.33 -11.70 13.54
C TYR A 25 -15.74 -11.50 13.01
N ALA A 26 -16.25 -12.50 12.27
CA ALA A 26 -17.65 -12.51 11.89
C ALA A 26 -18.51 -12.49 13.17
N PRO A 27 -19.52 -11.61 13.26
CA PRO A 27 -20.28 -11.44 14.48
C PRO A 27 -21.24 -12.60 14.78
N ILE A 28 -21.41 -12.93 16.06
CA ILE A 28 -22.50 -13.84 16.48
C ILE A 28 -23.84 -13.09 16.34
N PRO A 29 -24.84 -13.65 15.66
CA PRO A 29 -26.14 -12.99 15.55
C PRO A 29 -26.82 -12.86 16.93
N PRO A 30 -27.56 -11.77 17.24
CA PRO A 30 -28.11 -11.51 18.57
C PRO A 30 -29.07 -12.58 19.13
N SER A 31 -29.69 -13.36 18.23
CA SER A 31 -30.57 -14.49 18.55
C SER A 31 -29.81 -15.72 19.07
N TRP A 32 -28.48 -15.72 18.98
CA TRP A 32 -27.61 -16.85 19.30
C TRP A 32 -26.68 -16.52 20.47
N THR A 33 -26.39 -17.55 21.26
CA THR A 33 -25.41 -17.49 22.35
C THR A 33 -24.41 -18.62 22.17
N GLU A 34 -23.12 -18.30 22.22
CA GLU A 34 -22.07 -19.32 22.22
C GLU A 34 -22.08 -20.09 23.54
N LEU A 35 -22.02 -21.42 23.44
CA LEU A 35 -21.84 -22.33 24.56
C LEU A 35 -20.35 -22.65 24.69
N THR A 36 -19.59 -21.73 25.29
CA THR A 36 -18.12 -21.76 25.35
C THR A 36 -17.54 -23.03 25.98
N GLN A 37 -18.30 -23.71 26.83
CA GLN A 37 -17.95 -25.00 27.41
C GLN A 37 -17.74 -26.13 26.39
N TYR A 38 -18.21 -25.97 25.14
CA TYR A 38 -18.00 -26.91 24.03
C TYR A 38 -17.08 -26.37 22.95
N ALA A 39 -16.52 -25.16 23.12
CA ALA A 39 -15.59 -24.59 22.15
C ALA A 39 -14.34 -25.46 22.06
N ILE A 40 -13.90 -25.73 20.83
CA ILE A 40 -12.67 -26.45 20.52
C ILE A 40 -11.76 -25.45 19.80
N SER A 41 -10.73 -25.00 20.51
CA SER A 41 -9.66 -24.13 20.01
C SER A 41 -8.33 -24.56 20.64
N GLY A 42 -7.20 -24.12 20.09
CA GLY A 42 -5.86 -24.41 20.64
C GLY A 42 -5.63 -23.95 22.09
N SER A 43 -6.55 -23.15 22.67
CA SER A 43 -6.39 -22.53 23.99
C SER A 43 -7.66 -22.58 24.89
N GLY A 44 -8.67 -23.40 24.56
CA GLY A 44 -9.90 -23.57 25.35
C GLY A 44 -9.87 -24.71 26.40
N PRO A 45 -10.89 -24.83 27.28
CA PRO A 45 -10.98 -25.94 28.25
C PRO A 45 -11.13 -27.33 27.60
N ASN A 46 -11.43 -27.39 26.29
CA ASN A 46 -11.41 -28.60 25.46
C ASN A 46 -10.25 -28.61 24.44
N ALA A 47 -9.13 -27.92 24.70
CA ALA A 47 -7.93 -27.86 23.83
C ALA A 47 -7.22 -29.22 23.61
N SER A 48 -7.82 -30.33 24.02
CA SER A 48 -7.26 -31.68 24.01
C SER A 48 -7.17 -32.35 22.63
N PHE A 49 -7.16 -31.58 21.53
CA PHE A 49 -6.89 -32.06 20.17
C PHE A 49 -5.64 -31.42 19.51
N PRO A 50 -4.47 -31.42 20.18
CA PRO A 50 -3.25 -30.83 19.64
C PRO A 50 -2.85 -31.49 18.31
N GLY A 51 -2.50 -30.68 17.31
CA GLY A 51 -1.98 -31.13 16.01
C GLY A 51 -3.01 -31.55 14.96
N THR A 52 -4.30 -31.24 15.14
CA THR A 52 -5.35 -31.62 14.17
C THR A 52 -5.85 -30.48 13.26
N GLY A 53 -5.50 -29.22 13.54
CA GLY A 53 -6.05 -28.04 12.81
C GLY A 53 -7.54 -27.79 13.03
N PHE A 54 -8.17 -28.52 13.94
CA PHE A 54 -9.62 -28.59 14.10
C PHE A 54 -10.13 -27.49 15.03
N SER A 55 -10.95 -26.57 14.51
CA SER A 55 -11.70 -25.59 15.30
C SER A 55 -13.20 -25.75 15.13
N ALA A 56 -13.93 -25.73 16.25
CA ALA A 56 -15.38 -25.84 16.26
C ALA A 56 -16.00 -25.05 17.41
N ARG A 57 -17.18 -24.47 17.14
CA ARG A 57 -17.97 -23.72 18.13
C ARG A 57 -19.40 -24.22 18.17
N VAL A 58 -20.03 -24.09 19.33
CA VAL A 58 -21.41 -24.55 19.56
C VAL A 58 -22.24 -23.37 20.03
N TYR A 59 -23.40 -23.18 19.39
CA TYR A 59 -24.31 -22.08 19.69
C TYR A 59 -25.68 -22.61 20.04
N ARG A 60 -26.41 -21.82 20.82
CA ARG A 60 -27.83 -22.03 21.12
C ARG A 60 -28.61 -20.78 20.75
N ASP A 61 -29.71 -20.95 20.03
CA ASP A 61 -30.63 -19.84 19.78
C ASP A 61 -31.70 -19.69 20.89
N VAL A 62 -32.48 -18.62 20.80
CA VAL A 62 -33.62 -18.36 21.71
C VAL A 62 -34.74 -19.39 21.62
N THR A 63 -34.82 -20.20 20.55
CA THR A 63 -35.81 -21.28 20.41
C THR A 63 -35.35 -22.61 21.00
N GLY A 64 -34.07 -22.71 21.35
CA GLY A 64 -33.40 -23.90 21.86
C GLY A 64 -32.75 -24.76 20.77
N GLU A 65 -32.66 -24.29 19.51
CA GLU A 65 -31.85 -24.88 18.45
C GLU A 65 -30.38 -24.83 18.84
N ILE A 66 -29.68 -25.94 18.60
CA ILE A 66 -28.23 -26.06 18.82
C ILE A 66 -27.56 -26.12 17.45
N VAL A 67 -26.58 -25.24 17.22
CA VAL A 67 -25.77 -25.27 16.01
C VAL A 67 -24.34 -25.61 16.36
N ILE A 68 -23.77 -26.59 15.66
CA ILE A 68 -22.34 -26.91 15.71
C ILE A 68 -21.71 -26.37 14.42
N ALA A 69 -20.82 -25.38 14.56
CA ALA A 69 -20.12 -24.73 13.47
C ALA A 69 -18.67 -25.22 13.40
N TYR A 70 -18.22 -25.60 12.20
CA TYR A 70 -16.85 -26.03 11.96
C TYR A 70 -16.09 -24.97 11.13
N ALA A 71 -14.91 -24.59 11.60
CA ALA A 71 -13.99 -23.78 10.81
C ALA A 71 -13.48 -24.59 9.62
N GLY A 72 -13.23 -23.91 8.49
CA GLY A 72 -12.54 -24.50 7.35
C GLY A 72 -11.07 -24.14 7.34
N THR A 73 -10.44 -24.25 6.18
CA THR A 73 -9.04 -23.87 5.98
C THR A 73 -8.95 -22.39 5.63
N GLN A 74 -8.01 -21.67 6.23
CA GLN A 74 -7.67 -20.32 5.79
C GLN A 74 -6.62 -20.39 4.68
N PHE A 75 -6.89 -19.70 3.57
CA PHE A 75 -5.93 -19.48 2.50
C PHE A 75 -5.43 -18.03 2.60
N GLY A 76 -4.38 -17.83 3.38
CA GLY A 76 -3.79 -16.50 3.61
C GLY A 76 -2.87 -16.57 4.83
N GLY A 77 -1.59 -16.32 4.61
CA GLY A 77 -0.55 -16.44 5.62
C GLY A 77 0.70 -17.07 5.04
N SER A 78 1.84 -16.39 5.21
CA SER A 78 3.19 -16.89 5.00
C SER A 78 3.33 -18.33 5.51
N GLY A 79 3.94 -19.17 4.68
CA GLY A 79 4.04 -20.60 4.90
C GLY A 79 5.00 -20.95 6.03
N ALA A 80 4.48 -21.51 7.11
CA ALA A 80 5.19 -22.52 7.93
C ALA A 80 4.20 -23.46 8.64
N GLY A 81 3.15 -22.92 9.28
CA GLY A 81 2.14 -23.71 9.99
C GLY A 81 1.04 -24.33 9.11
N GLN A 82 0.69 -23.69 7.99
CA GLN A 82 -0.48 -24.06 7.18
C GLN A 82 -0.19 -25.18 6.16
N ALA A 83 1.04 -25.30 5.65
CA ALA A 83 1.46 -26.46 4.87
C ALA A 83 1.45 -27.72 5.76
N GLY A 84 1.93 -27.60 7.01
CA GLY A 84 1.82 -28.65 8.02
C GLY A 84 0.38 -29.08 8.25
N ASP A 85 -0.55 -28.14 8.47
CA ASP A 85 -1.97 -28.43 8.71
C ASP A 85 -2.71 -29.01 7.48
N TRP A 86 -2.38 -28.53 6.28
CA TRP A 86 -2.88 -29.08 5.02
C TRP A 86 -2.50 -30.56 4.87
N PHE A 87 -1.22 -30.90 5.09
CA PHE A 87 -0.69 -32.26 4.94
C PHE A 87 -0.92 -33.17 6.17
N ALA A 88 -1.13 -32.63 7.38
CA ALA A 88 -1.28 -33.40 8.63
C ALA A 88 -2.73 -33.83 8.95
N GLY A 89 -3.75 -33.26 8.30
CA GLY A 89 -5.14 -33.64 8.59
C GLY A 89 -6.23 -33.16 7.63
N ASN A 90 -6.00 -32.06 6.91
CA ASN A 90 -7.00 -31.44 6.01
C ASN A 90 -7.09 -32.12 4.63
N MET A 91 -5.98 -32.60 4.05
CA MET A 91 -5.99 -33.27 2.74
C MET A 91 -6.88 -34.52 2.67
N PRO A 92 -6.84 -35.48 3.62
CA PRO A 92 -7.73 -36.64 3.59
C PRO A 92 -9.19 -36.21 3.53
N LEU A 93 -9.57 -35.24 4.35
CA LEU A 93 -10.91 -34.66 4.32
C LEU A 93 -11.19 -34.05 2.94
N ALA A 94 -10.37 -33.12 2.45
CA ALA A 94 -10.58 -32.42 1.17
C ALA A 94 -10.77 -33.34 -0.06
N VAL A 95 -10.27 -34.59 -0.02
CA VAL A 95 -10.44 -35.59 -1.10
C VAL A 95 -11.46 -36.70 -0.80
N GLY A 96 -12.23 -36.58 0.29
CA GLY A 96 -13.26 -37.56 0.64
C GLY A 96 -12.73 -38.83 1.32
N LEU A 97 -11.70 -38.68 2.15
CA LEU A 97 -11.17 -39.68 3.09
C LEU A 97 -11.39 -39.20 4.54
N LEU A 98 -11.40 -40.12 5.51
CA LEU A 98 -11.45 -39.73 6.92
C LEU A 98 -10.10 -39.21 7.41
N GLY A 99 -10.15 -38.13 8.19
CA GLY A 99 -9.05 -37.61 8.98
C GLY A 99 -9.42 -37.46 10.47
N PRO A 100 -8.44 -37.13 11.34
CA PRO A 100 -8.65 -36.91 12.77
C PRO A 100 -9.80 -35.93 13.11
N GLN A 101 -10.02 -34.92 12.28
CA GLN A 101 -11.07 -33.91 12.49
C GLN A 101 -12.48 -34.48 12.39
N ALA A 102 -12.71 -35.49 11.55
CA ALA A 102 -14.01 -36.16 11.43
C ALA A 102 -14.39 -36.92 12.69
N VAL A 103 -13.40 -37.50 13.35
CA VAL A 103 -13.56 -38.20 14.63
C VAL A 103 -13.84 -37.18 15.74
N ALA A 104 -13.05 -36.10 15.81
CA ALA A 104 -13.25 -35.03 16.78
C ALA A 104 -14.64 -34.37 16.64
N ALA A 105 -15.11 -34.14 15.42
CA ALA A 105 -16.46 -33.63 15.14
C ALA A 105 -17.57 -34.58 15.62
N ALA A 106 -17.40 -35.89 15.42
CA ALA A 106 -18.34 -36.90 15.90
C ALA A 106 -18.38 -37.00 17.43
N GLU A 107 -17.23 -36.87 18.09
CA GLU A 107 -17.16 -36.84 19.56
C GLU A 107 -17.79 -35.57 20.14
N LEU A 108 -17.55 -34.41 19.51
CA LEU A 108 -18.22 -33.16 19.89
C LEU A 108 -19.74 -33.29 19.77
N TYR A 109 -20.25 -33.87 18.68
CA TYR A 109 -21.68 -34.13 18.53
C TYR A 109 -22.22 -35.00 19.67
N GLN A 110 -21.52 -36.07 20.05
CA GLN A 110 -21.96 -36.94 21.15
C GLN A 110 -22.01 -36.22 22.49
N ARG A 111 -20.98 -35.43 22.82
CA ARG A 111 -20.95 -34.58 24.03
C ARG A 111 -22.15 -33.64 24.07
N VAL A 112 -22.34 -32.87 23.01
CA VAL A 112 -23.46 -31.91 22.90
C VAL A 112 -24.81 -32.62 22.98
N ALA A 113 -24.96 -33.76 22.30
CA ALA A 113 -26.21 -34.53 22.30
C ALA A 113 -26.52 -35.17 23.65
N ALA A 114 -25.50 -35.61 24.41
CA ALA A 114 -25.67 -36.17 25.74
C ALA A 114 -26.10 -35.09 26.74
N ASP A 115 -25.51 -33.91 26.65
CA ASP A 115 -25.70 -32.83 27.63
C ASP A 115 -26.98 -32.03 27.34
N LEU A 116 -27.30 -31.82 26.07
CA LEU A 116 -28.35 -30.90 25.63
C LEU A 116 -29.53 -31.59 24.91
N GLY A 117 -29.42 -32.90 24.64
CA GLY A 117 -30.40 -33.66 23.86
C GLY A 117 -30.16 -33.57 22.35
N ASN A 118 -30.60 -34.59 21.61
CA ASN A 118 -30.24 -34.75 20.19
C ASN A 118 -31.28 -34.22 19.19
N GLY A 119 -32.49 -33.86 19.62
CA GLY A 119 -33.62 -33.57 18.74
C GLY A 119 -33.53 -32.26 17.94
N ASN A 120 -32.64 -31.34 18.33
CA ASN A 120 -32.61 -29.96 17.84
C ASN A 120 -31.21 -29.48 17.42
N ILE A 121 -30.36 -30.39 16.93
CA ILE A 121 -28.98 -30.10 16.51
C ILE A 121 -28.90 -29.95 14.99
N THR A 122 -28.30 -28.84 14.53
CA THR A 122 -28.01 -28.51 13.12
C THR A 122 -26.50 -28.27 12.94
N PHE A 123 -25.95 -28.59 11.77
CA PHE A 123 -24.53 -28.35 11.46
C PHE A 123 -24.32 -27.18 10.49
N THR A 124 -23.21 -26.47 10.63
CA THR A 124 -22.81 -25.40 9.71
C THR A 124 -21.29 -25.34 9.52
N GLY A 125 -20.86 -24.70 8.44
CA GLY A 125 -19.44 -24.45 8.19
C GLY A 125 -19.18 -23.84 6.82
N HIS A 126 -17.97 -23.31 6.66
CA HIS A 126 -17.46 -22.75 5.42
C HIS A 126 -16.29 -23.58 4.87
N SER A 127 -16.09 -23.67 3.55
CA SER A 127 -14.94 -24.34 2.95
C SER A 127 -14.84 -25.82 3.37
N LEU A 128 -13.66 -26.27 3.83
CA LEU A 128 -13.44 -27.59 4.42
C LEU A 128 -14.43 -27.90 5.56
N GLY A 129 -14.69 -26.93 6.44
CA GLY A 129 -15.62 -27.04 7.57
C GLY A 129 -17.07 -27.20 7.11
N GLY A 130 -17.45 -26.58 5.99
CA GLY A 130 -18.77 -26.77 5.38
C GLY A 130 -18.96 -28.18 4.83
N GLY A 131 -17.90 -28.76 4.28
CA GLY A 131 -17.91 -30.14 3.85
C GLY A 131 -17.96 -31.15 5.01
N LEU A 132 -17.25 -30.87 6.10
CA LEU A 132 -17.32 -31.64 7.34
C LEU A 132 -18.72 -31.59 7.97
N ALA A 133 -19.34 -30.41 8.01
CA ALA A 133 -20.72 -30.21 8.46
C ALA A 133 -21.72 -31.07 7.66
N ALA A 134 -21.59 -31.07 6.33
CA ALA A 134 -22.43 -31.88 5.46
C ALA A 134 -22.28 -33.39 5.72
N MET A 135 -21.05 -33.86 5.98
CA MET A 135 -20.80 -35.26 6.36
C MET A 135 -21.45 -35.62 7.71
N MET A 136 -21.31 -34.77 8.73
CA MET A 136 -21.92 -34.99 10.05
C MET A 136 -23.46 -35.03 9.98
N ALA A 137 -24.06 -34.16 9.16
CA ALA A 137 -25.50 -34.17 8.88
C ALA A 137 -25.98 -35.52 8.33
N VAL A 138 -25.26 -36.08 7.35
CA VAL A 138 -25.61 -37.38 6.77
C VAL A 138 -25.46 -38.51 7.80
N TYR A 139 -24.35 -38.54 8.55
CA TYR A 139 -24.07 -39.60 9.51
C TYR A 139 -25.03 -39.63 10.70
N PHE A 140 -25.41 -38.46 11.23
CA PHE A 140 -26.26 -38.35 12.42
C PHE A 140 -27.73 -38.05 12.12
N ASP A 141 -28.12 -38.07 10.83
CA ASP A 141 -29.46 -37.78 10.35
C ASP A 141 -29.99 -36.39 10.78
N ARG A 142 -29.16 -35.36 10.60
CA ARG A 142 -29.43 -33.98 11.00
C ARG A 142 -29.41 -33.02 9.81
N PRO A 143 -30.07 -31.86 9.91
CA PRO A 143 -29.93 -30.81 8.91
C PRO A 143 -28.54 -30.16 8.93
N ALA A 144 -28.11 -29.64 7.77
CA ALA A 144 -26.95 -28.76 7.67
C ALA A 144 -27.18 -27.60 6.70
N LYS A 145 -26.56 -26.45 7.00
CA LYS A 145 -26.49 -25.28 6.12
C LYS A 145 -25.02 -24.91 5.94
N VAL A 146 -24.53 -24.90 4.71
CA VAL A 146 -23.08 -24.87 4.45
C VAL A 146 -22.73 -23.89 3.34
N PHE A 147 -21.54 -23.31 3.42
CA PHE A 147 -21.11 -22.19 2.56
C PHE A 147 -19.79 -22.57 1.87
N ALA A 148 -19.75 -22.43 0.55
CA ALA A 148 -18.62 -22.88 -0.27
C ALA A 148 -18.08 -24.27 0.16
N PRO A 149 -18.94 -25.28 0.43
CA PRO A 149 -18.48 -26.51 1.04
C PRO A 149 -17.53 -27.25 0.10
N ALA A 150 -16.44 -27.78 0.63
CA ALA A 150 -15.62 -28.71 -0.15
C ALA A 150 -16.43 -29.97 -0.54
N PRO A 151 -15.98 -30.73 -1.56
CA PRO A 151 -16.71 -31.90 -2.06
C PRO A 151 -16.46 -33.14 -1.19
N PHE A 152 -17.44 -33.53 -0.35
CA PHE A 152 -17.32 -34.67 0.58
C PHE A 152 -18.37 -35.76 0.42
N GLY A 153 -19.17 -35.75 -0.66
CA GLY A 153 -20.18 -36.78 -0.93
C GLY A 153 -19.61 -38.20 -0.87
N LYS A 154 -18.36 -38.36 -1.35
CA LYS A 154 -17.46 -39.52 -1.25
C LYS A 154 -17.40 -40.19 0.12
N SER A 155 -17.02 -39.41 1.13
CA SER A 155 -16.90 -39.86 2.52
C SER A 155 -18.25 -40.18 3.14
N ALA A 156 -19.27 -39.41 2.76
CA ALA A 156 -20.61 -39.53 3.32
C ALA A 156 -21.40 -40.72 2.73
N ASP A 157 -21.06 -41.20 1.53
CA ASP A 157 -21.63 -42.41 0.90
C ASP A 157 -20.69 -43.63 1.01
N PRO A 158 -20.94 -44.54 1.97
CA PRO A 158 -20.10 -45.73 2.17
C PRO A 158 -20.17 -46.77 1.04
N THR A 159 -21.01 -46.59 -0.01
CA THR A 159 -21.09 -47.53 -1.15
C THR A 159 -20.03 -47.32 -2.23
N GLN A 160 -19.37 -46.15 -2.30
CA GLN A 160 -18.56 -45.77 -3.47
C GLN A 160 -17.08 -46.20 -3.42
N TYR A 161 -16.61 -46.83 -2.33
CA TYR A 161 -15.25 -47.37 -2.24
C TYR A 161 -15.21 -48.87 -2.59
N ALA A 162 -14.71 -49.19 -3.79
CA ALA A 162 -14.63 -50.55 -4.33
C ALA A 162 -13.59 -51.47 -3.64
N LEU A 163 -12.77 -50.95 -2.71
CA LEU A 163 -11.76 -51.70 -1.95
C LEU A 163 -12.15 -51.80 -0.47
N GLY A 164 -13.17 -52.62 -0.16
CA GLY A 164 -13.39 -53.17 1.20
C GLY A 164 -13.67 -52.18 2.35
N ALA A 165 -14.05 -50.93 2.07
CA ALA A 165 -14.14 -49.88 3.08
C ALA A 165 -15.45 -49.93 3.89
N LEU A 166 -15.55 -50.91 4.80
CA LEU A 166 -16.20 -50.68 6.10
C LEU A 166 -15.41 -49.65 6.94
N GLY A 167 -14.18 -49.29 6.53
CA GLY A 167 -13.17 -48.55 7.30
C GLY A 167 -13.62 -47.21 7.90
N PRO A 168 -14.24 -46.29 7.13
CA PRO A 168 -14.54 -44.95 7.65
C PRO A 168 -15.57 -44.92 8.78
N LEU A 169 -16.78 -45.37 8.48
CA LEU A 169 -17.88 -45.44 9.42
C LEU A 169 -17.57 -46.38 10.59
N ALA A 170 -16.82 -47.47 10.35
CA ALA A 170 -16.37 -48.36 11.41
C ALA A 170 -15.34 -47.69 12.34
N ALA A 171 -14.43 -46.84 11.83
CA ALA A 171 -13.46 -46.12 12.66
C ALA A 171 -14.14 -45.13 13.61
N ILE A 172 -15.11 -44.35 13.11
CA ILE A 172 -15.92 -43.46 13.95
C ILE A 172 -16.71 -44.29 14.98
N ARG A 173 -17.43 -45.34 14.54
CA ARG A 173 -18.19 -46.23 15.45
C ARG A 173 -17.29 -46.84 16.54
N ALA A 174 -16.09 -47.31 16.18
CA ALA A 174 -15.15 -47.91 17.11
C ALA A 174 -14.60 -46.89 18.12
N LYS A 175 -14.28 -45.67 17.68
CA LYS A 175 -13.79 -44.61 18.57
C LYS A 175 -14.87 -44.11 19.53
N LEU A 176 -16.08 -43.85 19.04
CA LEU A 176 -17.21 -43.45 19.90
C LEU A 176 -17.56 -44.53 20.92
N PHE A 177 -17.50 -45.81 20.52
CA PHE A 177 -17.66 -46.94 21.46
C PHE A 177 -16.55 -46.98 22.51
N ALA A 178 -15.29 -46.78 22.11
CA ALA A 178 -14.16 -46.74 23.05
C ALA A 178 -14.27 -45.57 24.04
N ASN A 179 -14.69 -44.39 23.59
CA ASN A 179 -14.84 -43.22 24.45
C ASN A 179 -15.97 -43.41 25.47
N ALA A 180 -17.11 -44.00 25.07
CA ALA A 180 -18.22 -44.32 25.97
C ALA A 180 -17.85 -45.36 27.07
N LEU A 181 -16.76 -46.12 26.89
CA LEU A 181 -16.22 -47.00 27.93
C LEU A 181 -15.40 -46.25 29.00
N VAL A 182 -14.85 -45.09 28.64
CA VAL A 182 -13.95 -44.29 29.49
C VAL A 182 -14.69 -43.12 30.13
N ASP A 183 -15.66 -42.53 29.42
CA ASP A 183 -16.57 -41.50 29.92
C ASP A 183 -18.02 -42.00 29.89
N PRO A 184 -18.61 -42.38 31.04
CA PRO A 184 -19.98 -42.86 31.11
C PRO A 184 -21.04 -41.79 30.80
N HIS A 185 -20.65 -40.51 30.72
CA HIS A 185 -21.54 -39.42 30.30
C HIS A 185 -21.89 -39.52 28.81
N LEU A 186 -21.00 -40.10 28.00
CA LEU A 186 -21.20 -40.31 26.58
C LEU A 186 -22.06 -41.56 26.36
N GLY A 187 -23.22 -41.38 25.71
CA GLY A 187 -23.97 -42.52 25.18
C GLY A 187 -23.10 -43.28 24.16
N GLY A 188 -23.26 -44.61 24.08
CA GLY A 188 -22.57 -45.43 23.06
C GLY A 188 -22.88 -45.00 21.62
N ILE A 189 -22.62 -45.86 20.63
CA ILE A 189 -22.86 -45.53 19.21
C ILE A 189 -24.31 -45.03 19.03
N PRO A 190 -24.56 -43.79 18.54
CA PRO A 190 -25.91 -43.26 18.42
C PRO A 190 -26.75 -44.10 17.45
N GLU A 191 -28.04 -44.31 17.74
CA GLU A 191 -28.95 -45.14 16.91
C GLU A 191 -28.92 -44.74 15.42
N ALA A 192 -28.97 -43.43 15.14
CA ALA A 192 -28.90 -42.89 13.78
C ALA A 192 -27.63 -43.31 13.00
N LEU A 193 -26.52 -43.49 13.72
CA LEU A 193 -25.24 -43.95 13.17
C LEU A 193 -25.13 -45.47 13.17
N ALA A 194 -25.75 -46.17 14.12
CA ALA A 194 -25.78 -47.63 14.20
C ALA A 194 -26.62 -48.25 13.06
N ASP A 195 -27.76 -47.62 12.75
CA ASP A 195 -28.72 -48.06 11.74
C ASP A 195 -28.43 -47.52 10.34
N PHE A 196 -27.41 -46.65 10.18
CA PHE A 196 -27.05 -46.10 8.87
C PHE A 196 -26.62 -47.20 7.89
N SER A 197 -27.38 -47.34 6.80
CA SER A 197 -27.20 -48.32 5.75
C SER A 197 -26.75 -47.65 4.43
N PRO A 198 -25.70 -48.15 3.76
CA PRO A 198 -25.20 -47.59 2.50
C PRO A 198 -26.27 -47.50 1.38
N GLY A 199 -26.35 -46.36 0.67
CA GLY A 199 -27.22 -46.13 -0.49
C GLY A 199 -28.51 -45.34 -0.21
N GLY A 200 -29.57 -46.02 0.26
CA GLY A 200 -30.91 -45.41 0.43
C GLY A 200 -30.96 -44.31 1.50
N ASP A 201 -30.24 -44.50 2.61
CA ASP A 201 -30.16 -43.50 3.68
C ASP A 201 -29.36 -42.28 3.23
N TYR A 202 -28.29 -42.46 2.46
CA TYR A 202 -27.48 -41.34 1.95
C TYR A 202 -28.33 -40.35 1.15
N THR A 203 -29.15 -40.83 0.21
CA THR A 203 -29.99 -39.95 -0.63
C THR A 203 -31.03 -39.19 0.22
N ALA A 204 -31.67 -39.86 1.18
CA ALA A 204 -32.67 -39.24 2.04
C ALA A 204 -32.07 -38.23 3.03
N ARG A 205 -30.87 -38.52 3.58
CA ARG A 205 -30.20 -37.68 4.57
C ARG A 205 -29.44 -36.51 3.92
N SER A 206 -28.81 -36.71 2.76
CA SER A 206 -28.16 -35.64 1.99
C SER A 206 -29.13 -34.54 1.53
N ALA A 207 -30.40 -34.88 1.28
CA ALA A 207 -31.44 -33.90 0.98
C ALA A 207 -31.71 -32.89 2.12
N LYS A 208 -31.21 -33.15 3.34
CA LYS A 208 -31.28 -32.23 4.49
C LYS A 208 -30.14 -31.20 4.52
N VAL A 209 -29.21 -31.27 3.57
CA VAL A 209 -28.09 -30.33 3.41
C VAL A 209 -28.50 -29.23 2.43
N GLN A 210 -28.31 -27.97 2.83
CA GLN A 210 -28.50 -26.79 1.99
C GLN A 210 -27.16 -26.09 1.81
N ALA A 211 -26.75 -25.85 0.56
CA ALA A 211 -25.45 -25.30 0.23
C ALA A 211 -25.56 -23.98 -0.55
N TRP A 212 -24.74 -23.00 -0.18
CA TRP A 212 -24.54 -21.74 -0.91
C TRP A 212 -23.12 -21.68 -1.47
N ALA A 213 -22.95 -21.20 -2.70
CA ALA A 213 -21.65 -21.11 -3.36
C ALA A 213 -21.58 -19.89 -4.29
N VAL A 214 -20.38 -19.32 -4.46
CA VAL A 214 -20.09 -18.33 -5.50
C VAL A 214 -19.45 -19.01 -6.71
N LYS A 215 -19.81 -18.54 -7.91
CA LYS A 215 -19.29 -19.10 -9.15
C LYS A 215 -17.82 -18.72 -9.35
N GLY A 216 -16.95 -19.69 -9.61
CA GLY A 216 -15.51 -19.51 -9.87
C GLY A 216 -14.62 -19.48 -8.63
N GLU A 217 -15.13 -19.90 -7.47
CA GLU A 217 -14.35 -20.10 -6.24
C GLU A 217 -13.27 -21.17 -6.39
N ILE A 218 -12.27 -21.14 -5.50
CA ILE A 218 -11.15 -22.10 -5.47
C ILE A 218 -11.64 -23.55 -5.59
N LEU A 219 -12.57 -23.97 -4.72
CA LEU A 219 -13.09 -25.34 -4.68
C LEU A 219 -13.99 -25.72 -5.88
N GLU A 220 -14.42 -24.75 -6.69
CA GLU A 220 -15.17 -25.03 -7.92
C GLU A 220 -14.25 -25.17 -9.15
N LYS A 221 -13.08 -24.53 -9.16
CA LYS A 221 -12.15 -24.49 -10.31
C LYS A 221 -10.90 -25.37 -10.18
N THR A 222 -10.24 -25.48 -9.00
CA THR A 222 -8.91 -26.15 -8.89
C THR A 222 -8.95 -27.67 -8.77
N LEU A 223 -10.06 -28.29 -8.38
CA LEU A 223 -10.15 -29.76 -8.23
C LEU A 223 -10.66 -30.51 -9.48
N PHE A 224 -10.43 -29.94 -10.67
CA PHE A 224 -10.82 -30.50 -11.97
C PHE A 224 -10.09 -31.81 -12.37
N LEU A 225 -9.04 -32.22 -11.63
CA LEU A 225 -8.26 -33.43 -11.90
C LEU A 225 -8.79 -34.70 -11.24
N LEU A 226 -9.87 -34.63 -10.45
CA LEU A 226 -10.46 -35.78 -9.76
C LEU A 226 -11.99 -35.85 -10.03
N PRO A 227 -12.53 -36.88 -10.72
CA PRO A 227 -13.96 -37.03 -11.05
C PRO A 227 -14.88 -37.36 -9.84
N PHE A 228 -14.68 -36.73 -8.67
CA PHE A 228 -15.28 -37.09 -7.38
C PHE A 228 -16.27 -36.05 -6.81
N ILE A 229 -16.72 -35.10 -7.61
CA ILE A 229 -17.43 -33.89 -7.16
C ILE A 229 -18.94 -34.13 -7.00
N GLU A 230 -19.38 -34.50 -5.79
CA GLU A 230 -20.78 -34.38 -5.39
C GLU A 230 -20.86 -33.65 -4.03
N THR A 231 -21.37 -32.41 -4.04
CA THR A 231 -21.80 -31.71 -2.83
C THR A 231 -23.18 -32.24 -2.42
N PRO A 232 -23.38 -32.75 -1.18
CA PRO A 232 -24.69 -33.22 -0.73
C PRO A 232 -25.75 -32.11 -0.77
N GLY A 233 -26.96 -32.42 -1.25
CA GLY A 233 -28.15 -31.59 -1.03
C GLY A 233 -28.47 -30.53 -2.09
N THR A 234 -29.21 -29.49 -1.70
CA THR A 234 -29.70 -28.43 -2.62
C THR A 234 -28.71 -27.27 -2.68
N ARG A 235 -28.27 -26.87 -3.89
CA ARG A 235 -27.28 -25.80 -4.11
C ARG A 235 -27.92 -24.50 -4.62
N THR A 236 -27.55 -23.37 -4.03
CA THR A 236 -27.93 -22.01 -4.45
C THR A 236 -26.68 -21.21 -4.80
N SER A 237 -26.65 -20.59 -5.98
CA SER A 237 -25.53 -19.73 -6.40
C SER A 237 -25.76 -18.27 -6.00
N LEU A 238 -24.72 -17.63 -5.45
CA LEU A 238 -24.66 -16.19 -5.17
C LEU A 238 -23.74 -15.50 -6.20
N PHE A 239 -23.92 -14.19 -6.43
CA PHE A 239 -23.07 -13.34 -7.26
C PHE A 239 -22.79 -13.92 -8.67
N THR A 240 -23.83 -14.07 -9.49
CA THR A 240 -23.77 -14.82 -10.78
C THR A 240 -23.56 -13.97 -12.05
N ALA A 241 -23.40 -12.65 -11.94
CA ALA A 241 -23.25 -11.74 -13.07
C ALA A 241 -21.76 -11.43 -13.38
N GLY A 242 -21.44 -11.15 -14.67
CA GLY A 242 -20.16 -10.58 -15.15
C GLY A 242 -18.88 -11.29 -14.72
N GLU A 243 -18.35 -12.23 -15.51
CA GLU A 243 -17.18 -13.05 -15.14
C GLU A 243 -15.80 -12.37 -15.30
N THR A 244 -15.59 -11.16 -14.77
CA THR A 244 -14.29 -10.48 -14.89
C THR A 244 -13.54 -10.35 -13.55
N GLU A 245 -12.27 -10.77 -13.57
CA GLU A 245 -11.12 -10.29 -12.78
C GLU A 245 -10.90 -10.73 -11.32
N LEU A 246 -11.89 -11.21 -10.57
CA LEU A 246 -11.63 -11.61 -9.17
C LEU A 246 -10.87 -12.95 -9.05
N GLY A 247 -9.78 -12.93 -8.28
CA GLY A 247 -8.99 -14.11 -7.89
C GLY A 247 -9.80 -15.18 -7.13
N MET A 248 -9.33 -16.42 -7.19
CA MET A 248 -10.02 -17.59 -6.58
C MET A 248 -10.13 -17.51 -5.06
N THR A 249 -9.21 -16.78 -4.40
CA THR A 249 -9.15 -16.54 -2.95
C THR A 249 -10.18 -15.50 -2.50
N SER A 250 -10.32 -14.38 -3.21
CA SER A 250 -11.27 -13.30 -2.90
C SER A 250 -12.73 -13.80 -2.90
N LYS A 251 -13.07 -14.65 -3.88
CA LYS A 251 -14.41 -15.27 -3.96
C LYS A 251 -14.69 -16.27 -2.84
N HIS A 252 -13.66 -16.76 -2.15
CA HIS A 252 -13.76 -17.75 -1.09
C HIS A 252 -13.98 -17.11 0.30
N SER A 253 -14.36 -15.84 0.38
CA SER A 253 -14.61 -15.16 1.64
C SER A 253 -16.00 -15.50 2.22
N ILE A 254 -16.05 -16.05 3.43
CA ILE A 254 -17.32 -16.31 4.16
C ILE A 254 -18.09 -15.02 4.48
N ASP A 255 -17.39 -13.91 4.66
CA ASP A 255 -18.00 -12.61 4.96
C ASP A 255 -18.76 -12.05 3.74
N LEU A 256 -18.29 -12.36 2.53
CA LEU A 256 -19.00 -12.09 1.27
C LEU A 256 -20.29 -12.90 1.15
N HIS A 257 -20.26 -14.19 1.53
CA HIS A 257 -21.46 -15.04 1.57
C HIS A 257 -22.49 -14.51 2.57
N ALA A 258 -22.04 -14.12 3.76
CA ALA A 258 -22.91 -13.53 4.78
C ALA A 258 -23.58 -12.25 4.26
N ALA A 259 -22.81 -11.32 3.68
CA ALA A 259 -23.32 -10.06 3.14
C ALA A 259 -24.35 -10.30 2.02
N GLY A 260 -24.05 -11.18 1.06
CA GLY A 260 -24.96 -11.52 -0.04
C GLY A 260 -26.27 -12.16 0.41
N LEU A 261 -26.26 -12.91 1.52
CA LEU A 261 -27.47 -13.51 2.07
C LEU A 261 -28.29 -12.56 2.94
N MET A 262 -27.65 -11.58 3.58
CA MET A 262 -28.32 -10.52 4.34
C MET A 262 -29.04 -9.53 3.42
N SER A 263 -28.45 -9.20 2.27
CA SER A 263 -28.97 -8.17 1.36
C SER A 263 -29.09 -8.70 -0.07
N PRO A 264 -30.33 -8.96 -0.57
CA PRO A 264 -30.56 -9.27 -1.98
C PRO A 264 -30.08 -8.17 -2.92
N THR A 265 -30.14 -6.92 -2.47
CA THR A 265 -29.62 -5.76 -3.20
C THR A 265 -28.11 -5.85 -3.34
N PHE A 266 -27.38 -6.16 -2.26
CA PHE A 266 -25.92 -6.33 -2.28
C PHE A 266 -25.52 -7.47 -3.21
N ASN A 267 -26.18 -8.63 -3.07
CA ASN A 267 -25.94 -9.80 -3.91
C ASN A 267 -26.12 -9.50 -5.41
N LYS A 268 -27.08 -8.64 -5.74
CA LYS A 268 -27.31 -8.22 -7.11
C LYS A 268 -26.23 -7.24 -7.59
N TRP A 269 -25.97 -6.18 -6.83
CA TRP A 269 -25.24 -5.01 -7.35
C TRP A 269 -23.72 -5.07 -7.16
N ALA A 270 -23.23 -5.70 -6.08
CA ALA A 270 -21.80 -5.83 -5.87
C ALA A 270 -21.12 -6.56 -7.04
N ALA A 271 -21.78 -7.58 -7.62
CA ALA A 271 -21.24 -8.36 -8.73
C ALA A 271 -21.49 -7.78 -10.13
N THR A 272 -22.37 -6.78 -10.27
CA THR A 272 -22.69 -6.20 -11.59
C THR A 272 -21.96 -4.89 -11.85
N LEU A 273 -21.53 -4.18 -10.80
CA LEU A 273 -20.74 -2.97 -10.94
C LEU A 273 -19.27 -3.38 -11.17
N THR A 274 -18.73 -3.04 -12.34
CA THR A 274 -17.44 -3.53 -12.84
C THR A 274 -16.28 -2.99 -12.01
N GLY A 275 -15.86 -3.72 -10.98
CA GLY A 275 -14.76 -3.33 -10.09
C GLY A 275 -15.16 -3.21 -8.61
N ALA A 276 -16.46 -3.12 -8.30
CA ALA A 276 -16.94 -2.98 -6.92
C ALA A 276 -16.50 -4.11 -5.98
N LEU A 277 -16.59 -5.37 -6.43
CA LEU A 277 -16.05 -6.48 -5.64
C LEU A 277 -14.52 -6.47 -5.60
N SER A 278 -13.83 -6.04 -6.66
CA SER A 278 -12.37 -5.96 -6.67
C SER A 278 -11.88 -4.96 -5.62
N LEU A 279 -12.52 -3.79 -5.53
CA LEU A 279 -12.25 -2.75 -4.52
C LEU A 279 -12.49 -3.25 -3.09
N ILE A 280 -13.56 -4.03 -2.86
CA ILE A 280 -13.85 -4.63 -1.54
C ILE A 280 -12.72 -5.59 -1.09
N PHE A 281 -11.97 -6.16 -2.03
CA PHE A 281 -10.88 -7.10 -1.76
C PHE A 281 -9.49 -6.52 -2.00
N ASP A 282 -9.39 -5.21 -2.19
CA ASP A 282 -8.12 -4.51 -2.38
C ASP A 282 -7.38 -4.36 -1.05
N ARG A 283 -6.21 -5.01 -0.95
CA ARG A 283 -5.38 -5.06 0.26
C ARG A 283 -4.70 -3.74 0.58
N THR A 284 -4.53 -2.89 -0.41
CA THR A 284 -4.01 -1.53 -0.22
C THR A 284 -5.13 -0.54 0.16
N PHE A 285 -6.36 -1.05 0.40
CA PHE A 285 -7.54 -0.27 0.74
C PHE A 285 -8.11 -0.66 2.11
N TYR A 286 -9.36 -1.16 2.21
CA TYR A 286 -10.01 -1.60 3.47
C TYR A 286 -10.37 -3.10 3.45
N ALA A 287 -9.60 -3.92 2.74
CA ALA A 287 -9.71 -5.38 2.77
C ALA A 287 -8.70 -5.96 3.77
N VAL A 288 -9.05 -7.06 4.43
CA VAL A 288 -8.11 -7.72 5.34
C VAL A 288 -6.92 -8.30 4.61
N ASP A 289 -5.75 -7.84 5.03
CA ASP A 289 -4.52 -8.61 4.94
C ASP A 289 -4.43 -9.59 6.12
N LEU A 290 -4.50 -10.89 5.79
CA LEU A 290 -4.43 -11.98 6.75
C LEU A 290 -3.00 -12.20 7.31
N ILE A 291 -2.00 -11.51 6.74
CA ILE A 291 -0.59 -11.58 7.14
C ILE A 291 -0.30 -10.52 8.21
N THR A 292 -0.56 -9.24 7.93
CA THR A 292 -0.33 -8.16 8.89
C THR A 292 -1.43 -8.06 9.94
N GLY A 293 -2.68 -8.37 9.58
CA GLY A 293 -3.84 -8.31 10.47
C GLY A 293 -4.15 -6.92 11.04
N LYS A 294 -3.46 -5.85 10.59
CA LYS A 294 -3.49 -4.52 11.22
C LYS A 294 -4.79 -3.75 10.95
N GLU A 295 -5.51 -4.05 9.86
CA GLU A 295 -6.70 -3.29 9.45
C GLU A 295 -8.03 -4.06 9.62
N GLN A 296 -9.11 -3.31 9.88
CA GLN A 296 -10.45 -3.87 9.98
C GLN A 296 -11.04 -4.16 8.58
N ASP A 297 -11.59 -5.36 8.39
CA ASP A 297 -12.23 -5.76 7.14
C ASP A 297 -13.52 -4.98 6.89
N PHE A 298 -13.64 -4.37 5.71
CA PHE A 298 -14.86 -3.67 5.33
C PHE A 298 -16.10 -4.57 5.28
N LEU A 299 -16.01 -5.83 4.79
CA LEU A 299 -17.17 -6.74 4.77
C LEU A 299 -17.57 -7.14 6.19
N VAL A 300 -16.62 -7.43 7.07
CA VAL A 300 -16.92 -7.70 8.49
C VAL A 300 -17.55 -6.48 9.14
N TRP A 301 -17.03 -5.27 8.87
CA TRP A 301 -17.59 -4.01 9.36
C TRP A 301 -19.05 -3.82 8.95
N LEU A 302 -19.37 -3.99 7.66
CA LEU A 302 -20.74 -3.92 7.13
C LEU A 302 -21.67 -4.94 7.79
N ASN A 303 -21.21 -6.20 7.92
CA ASN A 303 -21.98 -7.28 8.52
C ASN A 303 -22.31 -7.01 10.00
N ARG A 304 -21.34 -6.48 10.77
CA ARG A 304 -21.52 -6.10 12.18
C ARG A 304 -22.55 -4.99 12.34
N ASN A 305 -22.46 -3.95 11.54
CA ASN A 305 -23.38 -2.82 11.55
C ASN A 305 -24.80 -3.21 11.09
N GLN A 306 -24.92 -4.15 10.15
CA GLN A 306 -26.21 -4.64 9.66
C GLN A 306 -27.02 -5.39 10.74
N ILE A 307 -26.36 -6.21 11.56
CA ILE A 307 -27.05 -7.07 12.55
C ILE A 307 -26.99 -6.52 13.98
N GLY A 308 -26.03 -5.65 14.27
CA GLY A 308 -25.70 -5.17 15.61
C GLY A 308 -24.94 -6.20 16.45
N VAL A 309 -23.95 -5.73 17.19
CA VAL A 309 -23.15 -6.49 18.16
C VAL A 309 -23.08 -5.76 19.50
N ALA A 310 -22.40 -6.33 20.50
CA ALA A 310 -22.33 -5.75 21.85
C ALA A 310 -21.93 -4.27 21.88
N ASP A 311 -21.03 -3.86 20.98
CA ASP A 311 -20.48 -2.49 20.93
C ASP A 311 -21.07 -1.64 19.80
N ILE A 312 -21.94 -2.19 18.94
CA ILE A 312 -22.50 -1.51 17.76
C ILE A 312 -23.99 -1.82 17.65
N ALA A 313 -24.86 -0.81 17.74
CA ALA A 313 -26.29 -1.00 17.52
C ALA A 313 -26.59 -1.33 16.04
N PRO A 314 -27.61 -2.18 15.75
CA PRO A 314 -27.98 -2.45 14.36
C PRO A 314 -28.48 -1.18 13.68
N ASN A 315 -27.87 -0.83 12.55
CA ASN A 315 -28.11 0.44 11.85
C ASN A 315 -28.32 0.28 10.32
N ALA A 316 -28.41 -0.96 9.84
CA ALA A 316 -28.68 -1.31 8.43
C ALA A 316 -27.64 -0.82 7.42
N MET A 317 -26.40 -0.56 7.84
CA MET A 317 -25.31 -0.04 6.99
C MET A 317 -25.12 -0.83 5.68
N LEU A 318 -25.05 -2.16 5.72
CA LEU A 318 -24.95 -3.00 4.51
C LEU A 318 -26.10 -2.75 3.53
N SER A 319 -27.32 -2.56 4.03
CA SER A 319 -28.49 -2.29 3.18
C SER A 319 -28.40 -0.93 2.49
N HIS A 320 -27.92 0.08 3.22
CA HIS A 320 -27.72 1.43 2.66
C HIS A 320 -26.57 1.46 1.65
N PHE A 321 -25.42 0.85 1.97
CA PHE A 321 -24.31 0.70 1.03
C PHE A 321 -24.74 -0.05 -0.24
N ALA A 322 -25.54 -1.12 -0.10
CA ALA A 322 -26.07 -1.84 -1.26
C ALA A 322 -27.00 -0.99 -2.13
N ASN A 323 -27.79 -0.09 -1.52
CA ASN A 323 -28.63 0.85 -2.27
C ASN A 323 -27.79 1.91 -2.98
N ASP A 324 -26.66 2.31 -2.40
CA ASP A 324 -25.70 3.21 -3.04
C ASP A 324 -25.02 2.56 -4.25
N LEU A 325 -24.57 1.31 -4.14
CA LEU A 325 -24.08 0.54 -5.30
C LEU A 325 -25.14 0.40 -6.40
N GLN A 326 -26.42 0.26 -6.03
CA GLN A 326 -27.51 0.22 -6.99
C GLN A 326 -27.65 1.53 -7.79
N LYS A 327 -27.48 2.69 -7.13
CA LYS A 327 -27.61 4.02 -7.78
C LYS A 327 -26.54 4.20 -8.85
N ILE A 328 -25.31 3.76 -8.55
CA ILE A 328 -24.21 3.75 -9.52
C ILE A 328 -24.54 2.77 -10.67
N GLY A 329 -24.84 1.50 -10.35
CA GLY A 329 -25.00 0.45 -11.36
C GLY A 329 -26.25 0.50 -12.25
N THR A 330 -27.34 1.19 -11.86
CA THR A 330 -28.56 1.28 -12.71
C THR A 330 -28.70 2.56 -13.49
N ARG A 331 -28.26 3.67 -12.92
CA ARG A 331 -28.66 5.02 -13.34
C ARG A 331 -27.48 5.94 -13.62
N MET A 332 -26.26 5.47 -13.29
CA MET A 332 -25.00 6.07 -13.69
C MET A 332 -24.17 5.06 -14.52
N ALA A 333 -24.82 4.05 -15.09
CA ALA A 333 -24.15 2.98 -15.83
C ALA A 333 -23.44 3.47 -17.11
N ASP A 334 -23.83 4.65 -17.60
CA ASP A 334 -23.21 5.31 -18.75
C ASP A 334 -21.88 5.99 -18.40
N LEU A 335 -21.55 6.13 -17.10
CA LEU A 335 -20.22 6.58 -16.68
C LEU A 335 -19.17 5.53 -17.06
N ASN A 336 -17.96 5.99 -17.36
CA ASN A 336 -16.83 5.08 -17.61
C ASN A 336 -16.46 4.28 -16.34
N ARG A 337 -15.62 3.27 -16.50
CA ARG A 337 -15.24 2.39 -15.38
C ARG A 337 -14.51 3.13 -14.27
N ALA A 338 -13.55 3.99 -14.60
CA ALA A 338 -12.79 4.77 -13.62
C ALA A 338 -13.71 5.59 -12.71
N ALA A 339 -14.73 6.24 -13.28
CA ALA A 339 -15.75 6.97 -12.54
C ALA A 339 -16.59 6.07 -11.62
N GLN A 340 -17.04 4.91 -12.14
CA GLN A 340 -17.81 3.95 -11.34
C GLN A 340 -17.00 3.40 -10.16
N ASP A 341 -15.71 3.12 -10.38
CA ASP A 341 -14.79 2.62 -9.36
C ASP A 341 -14.45 3.71 -8.33
N ALA A 342 -14.20 4.95 -8.76
CA ALA A 342 -13.98 6.10 -7.88
C ALA A 342 -15.19 6.39 -6.98
N LEU A 343 -16.41 6.32 -7.52
CA LEU A 343 -17.64 6.49 -6.75
C LEU A 343 -17.83 5.33 -5.76
N ALA A 344 -17.56 4.09 -6.18
CA ALA A 344 -17.64 2.93 -5.29
C ALA A 344 -16.60 3.02 -4.15
N ALA A 345 -15.36 3.41 -4.46
CA ALA A 345 -14.28 3.58 -3.48
C ALA A 345 -14.61 4.67 -2.45
N GLN A 346 -15.07 5.85 -2.89
CA GLN A 346 -15.50 6.91 -1.98
C GLN A 346 -16.68 6.48 -1.09
N GLY A 347 -17.60 5.68 -1.64
CA GLY A 347 -18.67 5.07 -0.85
C GLY A 347 -18.13 4.13 0.23
N ILE A 348 -17.23 3.21 -0.13
CA ILE A 348 -16.61 2.27 0.82
C ILE A 348 -15.92 3.03 1.95
N GLU A 349 -15.08 4.01 1.60
CA GLU A 349 -14.34 4.83 2.55
C GLU A 349 -15.29 5.59 3.48
N TRP A 350 -16.31 6.26 2.93
CA TRP A 350 -17.28 6.97 3.75
C TRP A 350 -17.96 6.06 4.76
N TYR A 351 -18.42 4.87 4.33
CA TYR A 351 -19.10 3.88 5.17
C TYR A 351 -18.19 3.26 6.24
N PHE A 352 -16.91 3.06 5.92
CA PHE A 352 -15.93 2.50 6.85
C PHE A 352 -15.76 3.42 8.08
N TRP A 353 -15.66 4.73 7.85
CA TRP A 353 -15.40 5.72 8.90
C TRP A 353 -16.64 6.26 9.63
N GLN A 354 -17.83 5.69 9.45
CA GLN A 354 -19.06 6.23 10.06
C GLN A 354 -19.18 6.04 11.60
N ASP A 355 -18.26 5.33 12.26
CA ASP A 355 -18.25 5.10 13.72
C ASP A 355 -19.64 4.76 14.31
N SER A 356 -19.85 4.97 15.62
CA SER A 356 -21.19 4.83 16.26
C SER A 356 -22.18 5.94 15.86
N ASN A 357 -21.75 6.93 15.08
CA ASN A 357 -22.53 8.12 14.71
C ASN A 357 -23.22 7.98 13.35
N TYR A 358 -23.08 6.83 12.69
CA TYR A 358 -23.78 6.55 11.44
C TYR A 358 -25.28 6.89 11.54
N ALA A 359 -25.71 7.89 10.77
CA ALA A 359 -27.06 8.44 10.87
C ALA A 359 -28.16 7.57 10.22
N GLY A 360 -27.83 6.35 9.76
CA GLY A 360 -28.76 5.49 9.03
C GLY A 360 -29.14 6.07 7.66
N GLN A 361 -28.20 6.79 7.03
CA GLN A 361 -28.41 7.48 5.77
C GLN A 361 -27.54 6.90 4.66
N GLU A 362 -28.06 6.95 3.45
CA GLU A 362 -27.30 6.61 2.25
C GLU A 362 -26.31 7.73 1.94
N PHE A 363 -25.15 7.36 1.41
CA PHE A 363 -24.10 8.30 1.05
C PHE A 363 -24.50 9.15 -0.16
N PHE A 364 -25.04 8.50 -1.20
CA PHE A 364 -25.42 9.18 -2.41
C PHE A 364 -26.89 9.60 -2.39
N THR A 365 -27.16 10.85 -2.76
CA THR A 365 -28.51 11.28 -3.14
C THR A 365 -28.63 11.23 -4.66
N GLN A 366 -29.71 10.64 -5.19
CA GLN A 366 -29.90 10.55 -6.64
C GLN A 366 -31.25 11.12 -7.07
N THR A 367 -31.21 12.04 -8.05
CA THR A 367 -32.40 12.65 -8.66
C THR A 367 -32.28 12.58 -10.18
N GLY A 368 -33.02 11.67 -10.82
CA GLY A 368 -32.83 11.40 -12.25
C GLY A 368 -31.43 10.85 -12.52
N ASN A 369 -30.68 11.52 -13.40
CA ASN A 369 -29.29 11.17 -13.75
C ASN A 369 -28.24 11.91 -12.91
N LEU A 370 -28.66 12.71 -11.93
CA LEU A 370 -27.77 13.41 -11.01
C LEU A 370 -27.52 12.57 -9.76
N LEU A 371 -26.25 12.40 -9.39
CA LEU A 371 -25.76 11.83 -8.15
C LEU A 371 -25.04 12.90 -7.33
N GLN A 372 -25.43 13.11 -6.07
CA GLN A 372 -24.84 14.12 -5.18
C GLN A 372 -24.40 13.51 -3.86
N TYR A 373 -23.24 13.92 -3.34
CA TYR A 373 -22.70 13.46 -2.05
C TYR A 373 -21.65 14.42 -1.48
N THR A 374 -21.31 14.25 -0.19
CA THR A 374 -20.25 15.01 0.49
C THR A 374 -19.06 14.09 0.71
N SER A 375 -17.85 14.48 0.30
CA SER A 375 -16.67 13.62 0.36
C SER A 375 -16.26 13.24 1.78
N ALA A 376 -15.38 12.23 1.88
CA ALA A 376 -14.88 11.73 3.15
C ALA A 376 -13.93 12.71 3.87
N GLN A 377 -13.52 13.82 3.24
CA GLN A 377 -12.57 14.78 3.82
C GLN A 377 -13.25 15.91 4.63
N GLY A 378 -14.58 15.96 4.66
CA GLY A 378 -15.32 16.98 5.42
C GLY A 378 -15.21 16.82 6.95
N ALA A 379 -15.64 17.85 7.69
CA ALA A 379 -15.53 18.03 9.15
C ALA A 379 -16.10 16.91 10.09
N GLY A 380 -16.46 15.74 9.57
CA GLY A 380 -16.99 14.60 10.32
C GLY A 380 -16.14 13.32 10.30
N LEU A 381 -14.97 13.30 9.65
CA LEU A 381 -14.17 12.09 9.40
C LEU A 381 -12.68 12.27 9.72
N ALA A 382 -12.39 12.94 10.84
CA ALA A 382 -11.02 13.14 11.31
C ALA A 382 -10.33 11.78 11.52
N GLY A 383 -9.31 11.47 10.71
CA GLY A 383 -8.57 10.20 10.73
C GLY A 383 -8.67 9.37 9.45
N ALA A 384 -9.51 9.76 8.47
CA ALA A 384 -9.54 9.10 7.17
C ALA A 384 -8.26 9.40 6.37
N GLU A 385 -7.59 8.35 5.89
CA GLU A 385 -6.35 8.43 5.09
C GLU A 385 -6.61 8.75 3.60
N ASN A 386 -7.87 8.96 3.22
CA ASN A 386 -8.31 9.22 1.85
C ASN A 386 -7.76 8.19 0.84
N LYS A 387 -7.85 6.90 1.20
CA LYS A 387 -7.31 5.83 0.35
C LYS A 387 -8.07 5.72 -0.99
N ALA A 388 -9.25 6.33 -1.12
CA ALA A 388 -9.97 6.42 -2.39
C ALA A 388 -9.33 7.40 -3.40
N LEU A 389 -8.37 8.24 -2.96
CA LEU A 389 -7.77 9.30 -3.78
C LEU A 389 -7.24 8.77 -5.11
N ARG A 390 -6.47 7.68 -5.13
CA ARG A 390 -5.92 7.12 -6.38
C ARG A 390 -6.98 6.81 -7.45
N TYR A 391 -8.17 6.38 -7.01
CA TYR A 391 -9.29 6.06 -7.92
C TYR A 391 -9.94 7.34 -8.43
N VAL A 392 -10.07 8.34 -7.55
CA VAL A 392 -10.53 9.67 -7.91
C VAL A 392 -9.56 10.34 -8.88
N THR A 393 -8.26 10.19 -8.67
CA THR A 393 -7.19 10.71 -9.53
C THR A 393 -7.28 10.14 -10.94
N SER A 394 -7.35 8.81 -11.04
CA SER A 394 -7.49 8.11 -12.33
C SER A 394 -8.76 8.51 -13.10
N TRP A 395 -9.82 8.92 -12.40
CA TRP A 395 -11.03 9.44 -13.03
C TRP A 395 -10.92 10.92 -13.40
N LEU A 396 -10.48 11.78 -12.48
CA LEU A 396 -10.55 13.23 -12.65
C LEU A 396 -9.48 13.80 -13.57
N ASN A 397 -8.27 13.21 -13.62
CA ASN A 397 -7.22 13.72 -14.51
C ASN A 397 -7.69 13.77 -15.97
N PRO A 398 -8.18 12.67 -16.58
CA PRO A 398 -8.69 12.73 -17.94
C PRO A 398 -9.88 13.68 -18.13
N VAL A 399 -10.72 13.88 -17.10
CA VAL A 399 -11.85 14.81 -17.15
C VAL A 399 -11.35 16.26 -17.18
N ALA A 400 -10.43 16.63 -16.30
CA ALA A 400 -9.87 17.98 -16.26
C ALA A 400 -9.06 18.29 -17.52
N SER A 401 -8.22 17.34 -17.96
CA SER A 401 -7.43 17.49 -19.19
C SER A 401 -8.30 17.65 -20.43
N ALA A 402 -9.45 16.97 -20.51
CA ALA A 402 -10.41 17.16 -21.61
C ALA A 402 -11.02 18.58 -21.66
N HIS A 403 -10.85 19.35 -20.60
CA HIS A 403 -11.28 20.74 -20.47
C HIS A 403 -10.08 21.72 -20.46
N ASP A 404 -8.86 21.28 -20.81
CA ASP A 404 -7.63 22.10 -20.76
C ASP A 404 -7.37 22.67 -19.34
N THR A 405 -7.57 21.83 -18.33
CA THR A 405 -7.43 22.18 -16.90
C THR A 405 -6.80 21.05 -16.11
N PHE A 406 -6.50 21.30 -14.83
CA PHE A 406 -5.97 20.32 -13.88
C PHE A 406 -6.89 20.18 -12.68
N ALA A 407 -7.06 18.94 -12.22
CA ALA A 407 -7.93 18.65 -11.09
C ALA A 407 -7.22 18.95 -9.76
N GLU A 408 -7.82 19.77 -8.89
CA GLU A 408 -7.37 19.92 -7.50
C GLU A 408 -7.84 18.70 -6.67
N MET A 409 -7.05 17.63 -6.65
CA MET A 409 -7.52 16.29 -6.28
C MET A 409 -7.95 16.10 -4.82
N VAL A 410 -7.64 17.04 -3.92
CA VAL A 410 -7.83 16.91 -2.46
C VAL A 410 -8.69 17.99 -1.81
N ASN A 411 -9.33 18.87 -2.60
CA ASN A 411 -9.97 20.09 -2.06
C ASN A 411 -11.50 20.13 -2.16
N TYR A 412 -12.16 19.09 -2.68
CA TYR A 412 -13.61 19.12 -2.91
C TYR A 412 -14.41 18.51 -1.74
N ASP A 413 -15.29 19.32 -1.15
CA ASP A 413 -16.17 18.90 -0.06
C ASP A 413 -17.44 18.21 -0.58
N GLN A 414 -18.00 18.68 -1.70
CA GLN A 414 -19.29 18.23 -2.24
C GLN A 414 -19.23 17.97 -3.73
N TRP A 415 -19.78 16.83 -4.12
CA TRP A 415 -19.69 16.29 -5.47
C TRP A 415 -21.07 16.23 -6.10
N ASN A 416 -21.13 16.67 -7.36
CA ASN A 416 -22.32 16.70 -8.18
C ASN A 416 -21.99 16.05 -9.52
N VAL A 417 -22.44 14.81 -9.72
CA VAL A 417 -22.07 13.99 -10.88
C VAL A 417 -23.31 13.69 -11.71
N VAL A 418 -23.32 14.13 -12.94
CA VAL A 418 -24.37 13.93 -13.92
C VAL A 418 -23.95 12.82 -14.89
N SER A 419 -24.91 12.07 -15.41
CA SER A 419 -24.66 11.11 -16.47
C SER A 419 -25.75 11.11 -17.53
N GLY A 420 -25.49 10.45 -18.66
CA GLY A 420 -26.44 10.33 -19.77
C GLY A 420 -26.56 11.62 -20.59
N THR A 421 -27.62 11.69 -21.41
CA THR A 421 -27.80 12.73 -22.44
C THR A 421 -28.96 13.68 -22.15
N GLU A 422 -29.59 13.58 -20.98
CA GLU A 422 -30.68 14.47 -20.57
C GLU A 422 -30.11 15.57 -19.67
N GLY A 423 -30.37 16.83 -20.02
CA GLY A 423 -29.95 17.97 -19.21
C GLY A 423 -30.60 18.01 -17.84
N VAL A 424 -29.84 18.38 -16.83
CA VAL A 424 -30.29 18.50 -15.44
C VAL A 424 -30.20 19.93 -14.92
N THR A 425 -30.83 20.20 -13.77
CA THR A 425 -30.64 21.46 -13.04
C THR A 425 -30.10 21.13 -11.66
N VAL A 426 -28.91 21.64 -11.36
CA VAL A 426 -28.16 21.34 -10.14
C VAL A 426 -27.79 22.63 -9.44
N THR A 427 -27.98 22.64 -8.13
CA THR A 427 -27.55 23.73 -7.26
C THR A 427 -26.70 23.15 -6.13
N ALA A 428 -25.70 23.89 -5.67
CA ALA A 428 -24.85 23.52 -4.53
C ALA A 428 -25.71 23.05 -3.34
N MET A 429 -25.35 21.91 -2.76
CA MET A 429 -26.09 21.33 -1.63
C MET A 429 -25.92 22.17 -0.36
N ASP A 430 -24.70 22.63 -0.10
CA ASP A 430 -24.34 23.56 0.96
C ASP A 430 -23.39 24.62 0.38
N GLY A 431 -23.89 25.83 0.18
CA GLY A 431 -23.11 26.92 -0.38
C GLY A 431 -21.92 27.36 0.47
N ASN A 432 -21.66 26.78 1.65
CA ASN A 432 -20.46 27.07 2.44
C ASN A 432 -19.34 26.03 2.26
N LYS A 433 -19.51 25.08 1.34
CA LYS A 433 -18.58 24.00 1.03
C LYS A 433 -18.09 24.11 -0.41
N ARG A 434 -16.85 23.68 -0.67
CA ARG A 434 -16.30 23.64 -2.04
C ARG A 434 -17.00 22.56 -2.85
N GLN A 435 -17.54 22.91 -4.01
CA GLN A 435 -18.23 22.00 -4.90
C GLN A 435 -17.34 21.57 -6.06
N ILE A 436 -17.55 20.35 -6.54
CA ILE A 436 -17.21 19.94 -7.90
C ILE A 436 -18.49 19.53 -8.64
N PHE A 437 -18.62 19.98 -9.87
CA PHE A 437 -19.66 19.58 -10.80
C PHE A 437 -19.04 18.87 -12.00
N ILE A 438 -19.55 17.68 -12.31
CA ILE A 438 -19.19 16.87 -13.47
C ILE A 438 -20.49 16.66 -14.24
N GLY A 439 -20.63 17.34 -15.37
CA GLY A 439 -21.82 17.35 -16.19
C GLY A 439 -21.87 16.19 -17.19
N GLY A 440 -23.03 16.07 -17.84
CA GLY A 440 -23.33 14.99 -18.78
C GLY A 440 -23.11 15.40 -20.23
N ALA A 441 -23.83 14.72 -21.14
CA ALA A 441 -23.86 15.07 -22.57
C ALA A 441 -25.14 15.85 -22.96
N GLY A 442 -25.87 16.38 -21.98
CA GLY A 442 -27.08 17.17 -22.20
C GLY A 442 -26.93 18.55 -21.60
N GLY A 443 -27.66 19.54 -22.13
CA GLY A 443 -27.59 20.93 -21.66
C GLY A 443 -28.00 21.08 -20.18
N ASP A 444 -27.00 21.18 -19.32
CA ASP A 444 -27.07 21.20 -17.87
C ASP A 444 -27.13 22.65 -17.36
N THR A 445 -27.83 22.86 -16.25
CA THR A 445 -27.85 24.14 -15.54
C THR A 445 -27.24 23.93 -14.16
N LEU A 446 -26.01 24.40 -13.97
CA LEU A 446 -25.18 24.15 -12.79
C LEU A 446 -24.96 25.45 -12.02
N THR A 447 -25.21 25.44 -10.72
CA THR A 447 -25.06 26.62 -9.85
C THR A 447 -24.31 26.29 -8.56
N GLY A 448 -23.21 26.99 -8.32
CA GLY A 448 -22.31 26.83 -7.18
C GLY A 448 -22.75 27.60 -5.93
N GLY A 449 -21.84 27.64 -4.97
CA GLY A 449 -21.97 28.16 -3.63
C GLY A 449 -21.27 29.50 -3.42
N ASN A 450 -20.65 29.66 -2.24
CA ASN A 450 -19.91 30.85 -1.82
C ASN A 450 -18.40 30.58 -1.64
N ARG A 451 -17.93 29.40 -2.04
CA ARG A 451 -16.52 29.00 -1.98
C ARG A 451 -16.02 28.81 -3.40
N ALA A 452 -14.69 28.64 -3.54
CA ALA A 452 -14.08 28.25 -4.80
C ALA A 452 -14.61 26.88 -5.25
N ASP A 453 -15.42 26.90 -6.30
CA ASP A 453 -16.09 25.74 -6.87
C ASP A 453 -15.54 25.43 -8.28
N THR A 454 -15.59 24.17 -8.69
CA THR A 454 -15.11 23.71 -10.00
C THR A 454 -16.22 23.05 -10.81
N PHE A 455 -16.31 23.39 -12.10
CA PHE A 455 -17.30 22.87 -13.03
C PHE A 455 -16.61 22.31 -14.26
N TYR A 456 -16.94 21.05 -14.59
CA TYR A 456 -16.64 20.37 -15.84
C TYR A 456 -17.98 19.99 -16.47
N ALA A 457 -18.58 20.86 -17.29
CA ALA A 457 -19.98 20.69 -17.70
C ALA A 457 -20.20 19.64 -18.80
N GLY A 458 -19.17 19.37 -19.60
CA GLY A 458 -19.16 18.25 -20.54
C GLY A 458 -19.61 18.67 -21.93
N GLU A 459 -20.60 17.98 -22.49
CA GLU A 459 -21.14 18.28 -23.82
C GLU A 459 -22.59 18.75 -23.70
N GLY A 460 -23.01 19.73 -24.51
CA GLY A 460 -24.36 20.27 -24.49
C GLY A 460 -24.36 21.79 -24.40
N ASP A 461 -25.53 22.40 -24.57
CA ASP A 461 -25.65 23.85 -24.34
C ASP A 461 -25.88 24.10 -22.85
N ASP A 462 -24.81 24.29 -22.09
CA ASP A 462 -24.82 24.35 -20.64
C ASP A 462 -25.03 25.78 -20.11
N THR A 463 -25.42 25.88 -18.84
CA THR A 463 -25.55 27.15 -18.12
C THR A 463 -24.84 27.05 -16.78
N LEU A 464 -23.72 27.76 -16.64
CA LEU A 464 -22.83 27.69 -15.48
C LEU A 464 -22.86 28.98 -14.68
N ASN A 465 -23.04 28.86 -13.37
CA ASN A 465 -22.99 29.97 -12.43
C ASN A 465 -22.18 29.56 -11.20
N GLY A 466 -20.95 30.06 -11.06
CA GLY A 466 -20.07 29.74 -9.93
C GLY A 466 -20.66 30.16 -8.58
N GLY A 467 -21.46 31.23 -8.55
CA GLY A 467 -21.97 31.81 -7.32
C GLY A 467 -21.05 32.94 -6.86
N ALA A 468 -20.59 32.88 -5.62
CA ALA A 468 -19.59 33.81 -5.11
C ALA A 468 -18.30 33.03 -4.81
N GLY A 469 -17.13 33.54 -5.16
CA GLY A 469 -15.91 32.82 -4.86
C GLY A 469 -14.80 33.10 -5.83
N THR A 470 -13.97 32.09 -6.02
CA THR A 470 -12.97 32.06 -7.09
C THR A 470 -13.19 30.74 -7.79
N ASP A 471 -14.06 30.78 -8.79
CA ASP A 471 -14.62 29.57 -9.37
C ASP A 471 -13.95 29.23 -10.71
N LEU A 472 -13.88 27.94 -11.04
CA LEU A 472 -13.44 27.45 -12.34
C LEU A 472 -14.66 26.93 -13.10
N LEU A 473 -14.99 27.57 -14.22
CA LEU A 473 -16.16 27.28 -15.06
C LEU A 473 -15.70 26.72 -16.41
N ALA A 474 -15.53 25.40 -16.51
CA ALA A 474 -15.22 24.75 -17.79
C ALA A 474 -16.52 24.30 -18.48
N GLY A 475 -16.81 24.90 -19.64
CA GLY A 475 -18.02 24.63 -20.43
C GLY A 475 -17.94 23.28 -21.15
N GLY A 476 -16.83 23.08 -21.87
CA GLY A 476 -16.69 21.90 -22.73
C GLY A 476 -17.26 22.16 -24.11
N GLY A 477 -17.94 21.17 -24.69
CA GLY A 477 -18.46 21.26 -26.06
C GLY A 477 -19.90 21.72 -26.11
N GLY A 478 -20.23 22.74 -26.90
CA GLY A 478 -21.60 23.25 -27.01
C GLY A 478 -21.68 24.77 -27.01
N SER A 479 -22.88 25.34 -26.95
CA SER A 479 -23.05 26.79 -26.88
C SER A 479 -23.40 27.23 -25.46
N ASP A 480 -22.37 27.38 -24.62
CA ASP A 480 -22.53 27.54 -23.18
C ASP A 480 -22.88 28.96 -22.72
N THR A 481 -23.52 29.05 -21.55
CA THR A 481 -23.91 30.31 -20.93
C THR A 481 -23.28 30.47 -19.55
N TYR A 482 -22.34 31.40 -19.42
CA TYR A 482 -21.69 31.73 -18.15
C TYR A 482 -22.43 32.87 -17.46
N GLN A 483 -23.09 32.58 -16.36
CA GLN A 483 -23.98 33.52 -15.67
C GLN A 483 -23.35 34.05 -14.38
N PHE A 484 -23.17 35.38 -14.33
CA PHE A 484 -22.67 36.12 -13.19
C PHE A 484 -23.75 37.04 -12.64
N THR A 485 -24.06 36.94 -11.35
CA THR A 485 -25.09 37.77 -10.70
C THR A 485 -24.61 38.36 -9.39
N GLY A 486 -24.83 39.66 -9.19
CA GLY A 486 -24.47 40.31 -7.92
C GLY A 486 -22.95 40.45 -7.73
N ALA A 487 -22.45 39.98 -6.58
CA ALA A 487 -21.02 39.94 -6.23
C ALA A 487 -20.55 38.49 -6.37
N PHE A 488 -19.94 38.19 -7.51
CA PHE A 488 -19.57 36.84 -7.91
C PHE A 488 -18.10 36.51 -7.60
N GLY A 489 -17.26 37.51 -7.35
CA GLY A 489 -15.85 37.27 -7.02
C GLY A 489 -14.98 37.18 -8.26
N SER A 490 -13.99 36.30 -8.25
CA SER A 490 -12.91 36.25 -9.26
C SER A 490 -12.88 34.90 -9.95
N ASP A 491 -13.58 34.77 -11.08
CA ASP A 491 -13.83 33.48 -11.69
C ASP A 491 -13.03 33.29 -12.97
N THR A 492 -12.76 32.03 -13.31
CA THR A 492 -12.04 31.63 -14.53
C THR A 492 -12.98 30.82 -15.42
N ILE A 493 -13.10 31.19 -16.68
CA ILE A 493 -13.82 30.46 -17.72
C ILE A 493 -12.82 29.74 -18.60
N VAL A 494 -13.07 28.47 -18.86
CA VAL A 494 -12.37 27.67 -19.87
C VAL A 494 -13.41 27.13 -20.85
N ASP A 495 -13.27 27.53 -22.11
CA ASP A 495 -14.22 27.23 -23.18
C ASP A 495 -13.44 27.08 -24.49
N SER A 496 -12.99 25.85 -24.74
CA SER A 496 -12.07 25.53 -25.83
C SER A 496 -12.75 25.56 -27.21
N ASP A 497 -14.07 25.39 -27.28
CA ASP A 497 -14.82 25.48 -28.54
C ASP A 497 -15.23 26.92 -28.89
N GLY A 498 -15.24 27.79 -27.87
CA GLY A 498 -15.38 29.23 -27.95
C GLY A 498 -16.78 29.76 -28.21
N ARG A 499 -17.80 28.89 -28.18
CA ARG A 499 -19.19 29.23 -28.51
C ARG A 499 -19.96 29.65 -27.26
N GLY A 500 -21.16 30.19 -27.45
CA GLY A 500 -21.99 30.64 -26.34
C GLY A 500 -21.76 32.08 -25.91
N GLY A 501 -21.90 32.39 -24.62
CA GLY A 501 -21.72 33.75 -24.13
C GLY A 501 -21.85 34.01 -22.63
N ILE A 502 -21.37 35.19 -22.23
CA ILE A 502 -21.37 35.64 -20.84
C ILE A 502 -22.62 36.48 -20.54
N GLN A 503 -23.34 36.17 -19.46
CA GLN A 503 -24.46 36.94 -18.94
C GLN A 503 -24.13 37.54 -17.58
N VAL A 504 -24.33 38.85 -17.45
CA VAL A 504 -24.14 39.58 -16.19
C VAL A 504 -25.45 40.24 -15.79
N ASP A 505 -25.92 39.98 -14.56
CA ASP A 505 -27.15 40.55 -13.99
C ASP A 505 -28.37 40.39 -14.94
N GLY A 506 -28.43 39.27 -15.66
CA GLY A 506 -29.49 38.91 -16.60
C GLY A 506 -29.42 39.57 -17.98
N SER A 507 -28.30 40.22 -18.32
CA SER A 507 -28.05 40.79 -19.65
C SER A 507 -26.78 40.18 -20.26
N VAL A 508 -26.79 39.92 -21.57
CA VAL A 508 -25.59 39.46 -22.30
C VAL A 508 -24.51 40.55 -22.24
N LEU A 509 -23.29 40.17 -21.84
CA LEU A 509 -22.14 41.06 -21.83
C LEU A 509 -21.68 41.32 -23.27
N GLN A 510 -21.52 42.59 -23.63
CA GLN A 510 -20.98 42.98 -24.93
C GLN A 510 -19.55 43.50 -24.77
N GLY A 511 -18.74 43.29 -25.80
CA GLY A 511 -17.36 43.81 -25.83
C GLY A 511 -17.27 45.34 -25.79
N GLY A 512 -16.06 45.84 -25.59
CA GLY A 512 -15.78 47.24 -25.32
C GLY A 512 -15.23 48.05 -26.50
N LYS A 513 -15.15 49.36 -26.31
CA LYS A 513 -14.41 50.26 -27.21
C LYS A 513 -12.96 50.40 -26.77
N LYS A 514 -12.01 50.42 -27.72
CA LYS A 514 -10.58 50.56 -27.42
C LYS A 514 -10.30 51.86 -26.65
N VAL A 515 -9.50 51.77 -25.59
CA VAL A 515 -9.09 52.92 -24.80
C VAL A 515 -7.93 53.63 -25.50
N GLU A 516 -8.03 54.94 -25.68
CA GLU A 516 -7.02 55.74 -26.38
C GLU A 516 -5.66 55.67 -25.64
N GLY A 517 -4.61 55.23 -26.35
CA GLY A 517 -3.25 55.13 -25.82
C GLY A 517 -2.90 53.80 -25.14
N LEU A 518 -3.82 52.83 -25.11
CA LEU A 518 -3.57 51.47 -24.61
C LEU A 518 -3.96 50.45 -25.69
N ASP A 519 -3.05 49.52 -26.02
CA ASP A 519 -3.24 48.62 -27.15
C ASP A 519 -4.05 47.36 -26.83
N ASN A 520 -4.11 46.97 -25.56
CA ASN A 520 -4.72 45.74 -25.05
C ASN A 520 -5.87 46.01 -24.04
N VAL A 521 -6.44 47.22 -24.04
CA VAL A 521 -7.50 47.62 -23.10
C VAL A 521 -8.71 48.18 -23.82
N TRP A 522 -9.88 47.63 -23.52
CA TRP A 522 -11.19 48.08 -24.01
C TRP A 522 -12.13 48.36 -22.85
N GLN A 523 -13.08 49.27 -23.06
CA GLN A 523 -14.06 49.61 -22.04
C GLN A 523 -15.48 49.65 -22.60
N ASN A 524 -16.39 48.93 -21.95
CA ASN A 524 -17.83 49.04 -22.17
C ASN A 524 -18.44 49.89 -21.04
N LYS A 525 -18.50 51.21 -21.28
CA LYS A 525 -19.03 52.19 -20.31
C LYS A 525 -20.54 52.07 -20.07
N GLU A 526 -21.27 51.43 -20.98
CA GLU A 526 -22.72 51.24 -20.85
C GLU A 526 -23.04 50.13 -19.85
N GLN A 527 -22.24 49.06 -19.85
CA GLN A 527 -22.38 47.94 -18.91
C GLN A 527 -21.42 48.02 -17.71
N GLY A 528 -20.44 48.94 -17.72
CA GLY A 528 -19.53 49.20 -16.59
C GLY A 528 -18.39 48.19 -16.44
N TYR A 529 -17.84 47.71 -17.56
CA TYR A 529 -16.77 46.70 -17.59
C TYR A 529 -15.54 47.18 -18.36
N THR A 530 -14.37 46.83 -17.84
CA THR A 530 -13.06 47.03 -18.47
C THR A 530 -12.47 45.68 -18.83
N PHE A 531 -12.03 45.55 -20.08
CA PHE A 531 -11.47 44.34 -20.66
C PHE A 531 -9.98 44.57 -20.90
N THR A 532 -9.15 43.73 -20.31
CA THR A 532 -7.70 43.79 -20.45
C THR A 532 -7.22 42.46 -20.97
N LEU A 533 -6.60 42.46 -22.14
CA LEU A 533 -5.96 41.27 -22.67
C LEU A 533 -4.55 41.17 -22.05
N ALA A 534 -4.34 40.10 -21.29
CA ALA A 534 -3.02 39.69 -20.81
C ALA A 534 -2.37 38.75 -21.84
N GLY A 535 -1.05 38.56 -21.75
CA GLY A 535 -0.27 37.75 -22.70
C GLY A 535 0.11 38.47 -23.99
N SER A 536 1.12 37.91 -24.67
CA SER A 536 1.63 38.43 -25.95
C SER A 536 1.53 37.43 -27.12
N GLY A 537 1.19 36.16 -26.84
CA GLY A 537 1.01 35.05 -27.79
C GLY A 537 -0.42 34.48 -27.81
N ALA A 538 -0.72 33.45 -28.59
CA ALA A 538 -2.09 32.91 -28.74
C ALA A 538 -2.53 31.95 -27.61
N ALA A 539 -1.59 31.35 -26.88
CA ALA A 539 -1.81 30.35 -25.82
C ALA A 539 -1.59 30.87 -24.37
N ASP A 540 -1.44 32.19 -24.20
CA ASP A 540 -1.44 32.86 -22.88
C ASP A 540 -2.38 34.08 -22.92
N ARG A 541 -3.41 34.01 -23.77
CA ARG A 541 -4.23 35.17 -24.15
C ARG A 541 -5.45 35.34 -23.27
N ASP A 542 -5.20 35.44 -21.98
CA ASP A 542 -6.26 35.61 -21.00
C ASP A 542 -6.95 36.97 -21.16
N LEU A 543 -8.26 36.94 -21.40
CA LEU A 543 -9.08 38.14 -21.31
C LEU A 543 -9.52 38.33 -19.87
N LEU A 544 -8.92 39.31 -19.20
CA LEU A 544 -9.35 39.77 -17.89
C LEU A 544 -10.47 40.82 -18.03
N ILE A 545 -11.66 40.46 -17.59
CA ILE A 545 -12.86 41.30 -17.56
C ILE A 545 -13.07 41.77 -16.11
N THR A 546 -12.89 43.05 -15.85
CA THR A 546 -13.07 43.64 -14.50
C THR A 546 -14.28 44.54 -14.46
N LYS A 547 -15.05 44.46 -13.38
CA LYS A 547 -16.20 45.35 -13.14
C LYS A 547 -15.72 46.67 -12.57
N ASP A 548 -16.07 47.78 -13.22
CA ASP A 548 -15.57 49.11 -12.84
C ASP A 548 -15.99 49.47 -11.40
N GLY A 549 -15.01 49.63 -10.51
CA GLY A 549 -15.25 49.96 -9.11
C GLY A 549 -15.68 48.80 -8.21
N SER A 550 -15.56 47.55 -8.68
CA SER A 550 -15.69 46.33 -7.88
C SER A 550 -14.36 45.56 -7.80
N LEU A 551 -14.31 44.53 -6.95
CA LEU A 551 -13.27 43.49 -6.99
C LEU A 551 -13.66 42.30 -7.87
N ASP A 552 -14.88 42.29 -8.41
CA ASP A 552 -15.35 41.20 -9.26
C ASP A 552 -14.59 41.18 -10.59
N ALA A 553 -14.12 39.99 -10.97
CA ALA A 553 -13.34 39.76 -12.18
C ALA A 553 -13.72 38.43 -12.83
N ILE A 554 -13.66 38.38 -14.15
CA ILE A 554 -13.82 37.16 -14.95
C ILE A 554 -12.57 37.05 -15.81
N ARG A 555 -11.84 35.94 -15.70
CA ARG A 555 -10.75 35.59 -16.60
C ARG A 555 -11.30 34.60 -17.61
N VAL A 556 -11.19 34.89 -18.90
CA VAL A 556 -11.46 33.90 -19.96
C VAL A 556 -10.12 33.42 -20.47
N LYS A 557 -9.84 32.12 -20.27
CA LYS A 557 -8.61 31.48 -20.76
C LYS A 557 -8.58 31.47 -22.28
N ASP A 558 -7.39 31.73 -22.83
CA ASP A 558 -7.08 31.65 -24.27
C ASP A 558 -8.06 32.40 -25.18
N TRP A 559 -8.46 33.58 -24.72
CA TRP A 559 -9.56 34.32 -25.31
C TRP A 559 -9.24 34.88 -26.70
N GLN A 560 -10.18 34.66 -27.62
CA GLN A 560 -10.16 35.19 -28.99
C GLN A 560 -11.29 36.19 -29.26
N ASP A 561 -11.05 37.17 -30.14
CA ASP A 561 -12.08 38.14 -30.52
C ASP A 561 -13.27 37.45 -31.21
N GLY A 562 -14.47 37.62 -30.65
CA GLY A 562 -15.70 36.93 -31.05
C GLY A 562 -16.07 35.73 -30.19
N GLN A 563 -15.13 35.15 -29.44
CA GLN A 563 -15.39 34.06 -28.50
C GLN A 563 -16.39 34.50 -27.42
N LEU A 564 -17.31 33.61 -27.04
CA LEU A 564 -18.38 33.91 -26.09
C LEU A 564 -19.25 35.12 -26.49
N GLY A 565 -19.32 35.44 -27.78
CA GLY A 565 -20.05 36.59 -28.31
C GLY A 565 -19.46 37.97 -27.95
N LEU A 566 -18.22 38.01 -27.44
CA LEU A 566 -17.51 39.24 -27.08
C LEU A 566 -16.71 39.76 -28.29
N THR A 567 -17.08 40.93 -28.83
CA THR A 567 -16.34 41.58 -29.92
C THR A 567 -15.76 42.93 -29.48
N MET A 568 -14.46 43.13 -29.64
CA MET A 568 -13.73 44.32 -29.22
C MET A 568 -13.49 45.29 -30.38
N ASP A 569 -13.82 46.57 -30.20
CA ASP A 569 -13.66 47.58 -31.26
C ASP A 569 -12.18 47.74 -31.67
N GLY A 570 -11.90 47.57 -32.96
CA GLY A 570 -10.55 47.69 -33.52
C GLY A 570 -9.61 46.53 -33.16
N ALA A 571 -10.08 45.48 -32.49
CA ALA A 571 -9.38 44.21 -32.46
C ALA A 571 -9.46 43.58 -33.85
N THR A 572 -8.33 43.20 -34.43
CA THR A 572 -8.33 42.33 -35.60
C THR A 572 -8.54 40.90 -35.10
N ALA A 573 -9.52 40.18 -35.63
CA ALA A 573 -9.60 38.74 -35.45
C ALA A 573 -8.22 38.15 -35.81
N PRO A 574 -7.54 37.48 -34.88
CA PRO A 574 -6.34 36.72 -35.23
C PRO A 574 -6.73 35.60 -36.20
N PRO A 575 -5.77 35.06 -36.99
CA PRO A 575 -6.00 33.80 -37.67
C PRO A 575 -6.49 32.76 -36.66
N PRO A 576 -7.22 31.72 -37.10
CA PRO A 576 -7.59 30.61 -36.20
C PRO A 576 -6.35 30.16 -35.42
N VAL A 577 -6.50 29.88 -34.12
CA VAL A 577 -5.47 29.17 -33.37
C VAL A 577 -5.19 27.90 -34.14
N THR A 578 -4.04 27.93 -34.78
CA THR A 578 -3.39 26.80 -35.37
C THR A 578 -2.36 26.52 -34.31
N GLN A 579 -2.40 25.34 -33.67
CA GLN A 579 -1.14 24.77 -33.17
C GLN A 579 -0.12 25.03 -34.28
N HIS A 580 0.97 25.72 -33.97
CA HIS A 580 2.00 25.87 -34.98
C HIS A 580 2.63 24.49 -35.11
N ILE A 581 2.24 23.80 -36.18
CA ILE A 581 2.81 22.51 -36.51
C ILE A 581 4.15 22.79 -37.18
N PHE A 582 5.21 22.18 -36.67
CA PHE A 582 6.53 22.16 -37.28
C PHE A 582 6.88 20.70 -37.54
N ASN A 583 7.19 20.34 -38.79
CA ASN A 583 7.62 18.99 -39.14
C ASN A 583 9.02 19.04 -39.74
N GLY A 584 9.97 18.31 -39.16
CA GLY A 584 11.32 18.17 -39.66
C GLY A 584 11.41 17.41 -40.99
N ASP A 585 12.60 16.89 -41.28
CA ASP A 585 13.01 16.35 -42.58
C ASP A 585 12.91 17.40 -43.71
N GLN A 586 13.04 18.69 -43.39
CA GLN A 586 12.76 19.78 -44.34
C GLN A 586 13.76 20.93 -44.25
N HIS A 587 14.43 21.23 -45.36
CA HIS A 587 15.46 22.26 -45.39
C HIS A 587 15.30 23.32 -46.48
N GLY A 588 15.92 24.49 -46.29
CA GLY A 588 15.99 25.53 -47.31
C GLY A 588 16.74 25.06 -48.58
N PRO A 589 16.41 25.55 -49.79
CA PRO A 589 17.08 25.09 -51.01
C PRO A 589 18.58 25.44 -51.01
N LEU A 590 19.41 24.53 -51.53
CA LEU A 590 20.85 24.71 -51.63
C LEU A 590 21.23 25.83 -52.61
N VAL A 591 21.91 26.86 -52.10
CA VAL A 591 22.50 27.96 -52.89
C VAL A 591 24.02 27.96 -52.69
N GLY A 592 24.73 27.15 -53.47
CA GLY A 592 26.16 26.90 -53.26
C GLY A 592 26.34 25.81 -52.22
N ASP A 593 27.13 26.08 -51.17
CA ASP A 593 27.40 25.17 -50.05
C ASP A 593 26.61 25.55 -48.79
N SER A 594 25.49 26.28 -48.94
CA SER A 594 24.67 26.77 -47.83
C SER A 594 23.18 26.71 -48.15
N TYR A 595 22.38 26.38 -47.15
CA TYR A 595 20.92 26.34 -47.23
C TYR A 595 20.34 27.76 -47.14
N ASP A 596 19.44 28.12 -48.06
CA ASP A 596 18.76 29.42 -48.08
C ASP A 596 17.45 29.41 -47.30
N TRP A 597 17.56 29.46 -45.97
CA TRP A 597 16.42 29.53 -45.04
C TRP A 597 15.61 30.82 -45.14
N LEU A 598 16.19 31.91 -45.68
CA LEU A 598 15.50 33.19 -45.85
C LEU A 598 14.42 33.14 -46.94
N SER A 599 14.48 32.12 -47.81
CA SER A 599 13.51 31.89 -48.88
C SER A 599 12.32 31.02 -48.45
N THR A 600 12.34 30.46 -47.24
CA THR A 600 11.37 29.49 -46.72
C THR A 600 10.56 30.03 -45.53
N HIS A 601 9.40 29.45 -45.27
CA HIS A 601 8.59 29.69 -44.07
C HIS A 601 7.63 28.52 -43.82
N TRP A 602 7.28 28.26 -42.56
CA TRP A 602 6.34 27.20 -42.20
C TRP A 602 4.91 27.50 -42.66
N GLY A 603 4.29 26.52 -43.29
CA GLY A 603 2.88 26.49 -43.62
C GLY A 603 2.04 26.02 -42.42
N ALA A 604 0.72 26.24 -42.50
CA ALA A 604 -0.21 25.89 -41.42
C ALA A 604 -0.40 24.37 -41.21
N ASP A 605 0.14 23.54 -42.11
CA ASP A 605 0.14 22.06 -42.03
C ASP A 605 1.51 21.50 -41.60
N GLY A 606 2.42 22.37 -41.15
CA GLY A 606 3.79 22.00 -40.79
C GLY A 606 4.71 21.69 -41.97
N THR A 607 4.32 22.02 -43.20
CA THR A 607 5.23 21.95 -44.36
C THR A 607 5.97 23.26 -44.58
N LEU A 608 7.27 23.19 -44.85
CA LEU A 608 8.14 24.31 -45.15
C LEU A 608 7.89 24.79 -46.59
N ILE A 609 7.13 25.86 -46.73
CA ILE A 609 6.80 26.45 -48.04
C ILE A 609 8.06 27.01 -48.67
N GLY A 610 8.46 26.41 -49.80
CA GLY A 610 9.71 26.72 -50.50
C GLY A 610 10.90 25.86 -50.09
N GLY A 611 10.72 24.95 -49.12
CA GLY A 611 11.70 23.98 -48.66
C GLY A 611 11.80 22.74 -49.56
N VAL A 612 12.73 21.86 -49.19
CA VAL A 612 12.98 20.55 -49.80
C VAL A 612 12.91 19.51 -48.70
N GLU A 613 12.12 18.45 -48.92
CA GLU A 613 12.10 17.28 -48.05
C GLU A 613 13.36 16.42 -48.26
N GLU A 614 14.03 16.07 -47.18
CA GLU A 614 15.15 15.14 -47.11
C GLU A 614 14.99 14.27 -45.87
N GLN A 615 14.92 12.95 -46.04
CA GLN A 615 14.78 12.04 -44.90
C GLN A 615 16.04 12.03 -44.03
N ASN A 616 15.84 11.98 -42.72
CA ASN A 616 16.85 11.97 -41.69
C ASN A 616 17.72 13.24 -41.71
N PHE A 617 17.08 14.39 -41.97
CA PHE A 617 17.78 15.67 -41.98
C PHE A 617 18.11 16.11 -40.55
N PHE A 618 19.19 16.89 -40.37
CA PHE A 618 19.49 17.50 -39.07
C PHE A 618 18.68 18.79 -38.94
N ASP A 619 17.61 18.77 -38.16
CA ASP A 619 16.73 19.90 -37.98
C ASP A 619 17.10 20.74 -36.76
N VAL A 620 16.88 22.05 -36.89
CA VAL A 620 16.93 22.99 -35.76
C VAL A 620 15.61 23.72 -35.75
N ILE A 621 14.68 23.23 -34.93
CA ILE A 621 13.31 23.74 -34.85
C ILE A 621 13.16 24.51 -33.55
N SER A 622 12.77 25.77 -33.70
CA SER A 622 12.40 26.64 -32.60
C SER A 622 10.94 26.98 -32.76
N GLY A 623 10.16 26.56 -31.77
CA GLY A 623 8.79 26.97 -31.52
C GLY A 623 8.71 28.47 -31.18
N SER A 624 7.58 28.83 -30.62
CA SER A 624 7.05 30.16 -30.48
C SER A 624 6.71 30.45 -29.01
N PHE A 625 5.98 31.53 -28.74
CA PHE A 625 5.53 31.81 -27.37
C PHE A 625 4.07 31.36 -27.16
N ALA A 626 3.65 30.31 -27.86
CA ALA A 626 2.34 29.70 -27.80
C ALA A 626 2.50 28.18 -27.89
N GLY A 627 1.49 27.41 -27.47
CA GLY A 627 1.50 25.95 -27.55
C GLY A 627 1.66 25.46 -28.98
N ASP A 628 2.75 24.73 -29.20
CA ASP A 628 3.23 24.28 -30.50
C ASP A 628 3.22 22.75 -30.59
N LEU A 629 3.14 22.24 -31.83
CA LEU A 629 3.33 20.82 -32.12
C LEU A 629 4.61 20.69 -32.94
N ILE A 630 5.68 20.20 -32.34
CA ILE A 630 6.99 20.06 -32.97
C ILE A 630 7.28 18.58 -33.20
N ASN A 631 7.47 18.19 -34.45
CA ASN A 631 7.88 16.84 -34.83
C ASN A 631 9.26 16.91 -35.52
N GLY A 632 10.31 16.36 -34.92
CA GLY A 632 11.65 16.23 -35.53
C GLY A 632 11.67 15.22 -36.68
N LEU A 633 10.98 14.09 -36.52
CA LEU A 633 10.96 12.95 -37.45
C LEU A 633 12.31 12.21 -37.43
N GLY A 634 12.84 11.79 -38.58
CA GLY A 634 14.16 11.17 -38.59
C GLY A 634 15.22 12.25 -38.57
N GLY A 635 16.34 12.06 -37.85
CA GLY A 635 17.30 13.14 -37.76
C GLY A 635 18.33 12.99 -36.68
N LYS A 636 18.82 14.12 -36.20
CA LYS A 636 19.58 14.30 -34.95
C LYS A 636 19.28 15.72 -34.55
N ASP A 637 18.11 15.97 -34.02
CA ASP A 637 17.49 17.27 -34.13
C ASP A 637 17.73 18.12 -32.90
N VAL A 638 17.58 19.42 -33.05
CA VAL A 638 17.57 20.37 -31.94
C VAL A 638 16.20 21.02 -31.91
N LEU A 639 15.39 20.66 -30.93
CA LEU A 639 14.00 21.08 -30.79
C LEU A 639 13.83 21.96 -29.55
N GLN A 640 13.11 23.07 -29.69
CA GLN A 640 12.85 23.99 -28.60
C GLN A 640 11.40 24.51 -28.64
N GLY A 641 10.62 24.30 -27.58
CA GLY A 641 9.23 24.77 -27.45
C GLY A 641 9.11 26.27 -27.20
N TRP A 642 9.91 26.80 -26.26
CA TRP A 642 9.92 28.19 -25.75
C TRP A 642 8.90 28.47 -24.64
N LEU A 643 7.73 29.06 -24.93
CA LEU A 643 6.74 29.37 -23.88
C LEU A 643 5.37 28.81 -24.31
N GLY A 644 4.59 28.33 -23.35
CA GLY A 644 3.28 27.73 -23.61
C GLY A 644 3.34 26.22 -23.48
N ASP A 645 2.18 25.57 -23.46
CA ASP A 645 2.10 24.11 -23.32
C ASP A 645 2.38 23.46 -24.68
N ASP A 646 3.56 22.88 -24.84
CA ASP A 646 4.07 22.36 -26.10
C ASP A 646 3.97 20.83 -26.17
N GLU A 647 3.70 20.29 -27.37
CA GLU A 647 3.83 18.87 -27.68
C GLU A 647 5.04 18.69 -28.60
N ILE A 648 6.10 18.06 -28.10
CA ILE A 648 7.37 17.90 -28.81
C ILE A 648 7.68 16.42 -28.99
N ASN A 649 7.96 16.00 -30.21
CA ASN A 649 8.35 14.65 -30.60
C ASN A 649 9.68 14.70 -31.36
N GLY A 650 10.75 14.15 -30.80
CA GLY A 650 12.07 14.03 -31.44
C GLY A 650 11.99 13.15 -32.68
N GLY A 651 11.67 11.87 -32.48
CA GLY A 651 11.44 10.90 -33.55
C GLY A 651 12.54 9.86 -33.63
N GLU A 652 13.13 9.59 -34.80
CA GLU A 652 14.26 8.66 -34.91
C GLU A 652 15.59 9.44 -34.96
N GLY A 653 16.48 9.25 -34.00
CA GLY A 653 17.83 9.82 -33.97
C GLY A 653 18.19 10.41 -32.60
N ASP A 654 19.49 10.63 -32.37
CA ASP A 654 19.98 11.27 -31.14
C ASP A 654 19.63 12.78 -31.14
N ASP A 655 18.61 13.15 -30.39
CA ASP A 655 17.99 14.47 -30.39
C ASP A 655 18.33 15.29 -29.13
N LEU A 656 18.23 16.61 -29.24
CA LEU A 656 18.35 17.57 -28.13
C LEU A 656 17.06 18.38 -28.03
N ILE A 657 16.32 18.17 -26.95
CA ILE A 657 14.98 18.73 -26.77
C ILE A 657 14.93 19.64 -25.54
N ALA A 658 14.27 20.79 -25.69
CA ALA A 658 13.95 21.68 -24.60
C ALA A 658 12.49 22.14 -24.70
N GLY A 659 11.66 21.82 -23.70
CA GLY A 659 10.27 22.29 -23.65
C GLY A 659 10.23 23.80 -23.44
N GLY A 660 10.72 24.23 -22.29
CA GLY A 660 10.70 25.62 -21.84
C GLY A 660 9.63 25.82 -20.78
N PRO A 661 9.31 27.07 -20.41
CA PRO A 661 8.22 27.28 -19.46
C PRO A 661 6.84 26.98 -20.07
N GLY A 662 6.15 25.99 -19.50
CA GLY A 662 4.84 25.49 -19.93
C GLY A 662 4.58 24.15 -19.26
N ARG A 663 3.43 23.53 -19.52
CA ARG A 663 3.22 22.11 -19.19
C ARG A 663 3.41 21.31 -20.44
N ASP A 664 4.61 20.79 -20.62
CA ASP A 664 5.01 20.23 -21.88
C ASP A 664 4.79 18.71 -21.91
N LEU A 665 4.41 18.21 -23.09
CA LEU A 665 4.39 16.80 -23.41
C LEU A 665 5.56 16.52 -24.35
N ILE A 666 6.59 15.84 -23.84
CA ILE A 666 7.82 15.61 -24.59
C ILE A 666 8.00 14.10 -24.82
N HIS A 667 8.27 13.75 -26.07
CA HIS A 667 8.64 12.42 -26.52
C HIS A 667 10.01 12.49 -27.21
N GLY A 668 11.06 11.86 -26.67
CA GLY A 668 12.37 11.77 -27.32
C GLY A 668 12.28 10.94 -28.60
N GLY A 669 11.88 9.68 -28.47
CA GLY A 669 11.61 8.80 -29.60
C GLY A 669 12.55 7.61 -29.60
N ALA A 670 13.38 7.44 -30.62
CA ALA A 670 14.33 6.35 -30.70
C ALA A 670 15.72 6.89 -31.04
N GLY A 671 16.72 6.69 -30.19
CA GLY A 671 18.02 7.34 -30.27
C GLY A 671 18.48 7.74 -28.87
N ASP A 672 19.77 8.07 -28.71
CA ASP A 672 20.30 8.52 -27.42
C ASP A 672 20.03 10.04 -27.27
N ASP A 673 18.96 10.40 -26.57
CA ASP A 673 18.38 11.74 -26.51
C ASP A 673 18.81 12.52 -25.26
N VAL A 674 18.76 13.85 -25.36
CA VAL A 674 18.95 14.77 -24.22
C VAL A 674 17.74 15.69 -24.11
N ILE A 675 16.98 15.55 -23.02
CA ILE A 675 15.71 16.25 -22.81
C ILE A 675 15.79 17.15 -21.58
N MET A 676 15.29 18.38 -21.73
CA MET A 676 15.14 19.35 -20.65
C MET A 676 13.68 19.83 -20.63
N GLY A 677 12.90 19.49 -19.60
CA GLY A 677 11.50 19.94 -19.44
C GLY A 677 11.40 21.47 -19.43
N ALA A 678 11.89 22.10 -18.37
CA ALA A 678 11.82 23.56 -18.21
C ALA A 678 12.91 24.38 -18.97
N GLY A 679 13.80 23.73 -19.73
CA GLY A 679 15.00 24.36 -20.29
C GLY A 679 14.74 25.32 -21.46
N THR A 680 15.55 26.38 -21.62
CA THR A 680 15.53 27.23 -22.84
C THR A 680 16.94 27.53 -23.35
N PHE A 681 17.15 27.48 -24.68
CA PHE A 681 18.45 27.75 -25.30
C PHE A 681 18.60 29.24 -25.68
N TYR A 682 19.42 30.00 -24.94
CA TYR A 682 19.58 31.45 -25.20
C TYR A 682 20.64 31.82 -26.27
N HIS A 683 21.46 30.88 -26.76
CA HIS A 683 22.47 31.14 -27.81
C HIS A 683 22.84 29.87 -28.60
N LEU A 684 22.29 29.68 -29.80
CA LEU A 684 22.70 28.65 -30.77
C LEU A 684 23.67 29.26 -31.80
N ASP A 685 24.98 29.08 -31.61
CA ASP A 685 25.98 29.44 -32.64
C ASP A 685 26.08 28.33 -33.69
N TYR A 686 25.51 28.56 -34.87
CA TYR A 686 25.48 27.63 -36.02
C TYR A 686 26.89 27.18 -36.46
N ASN A 687 27.26 25.91 -36.25
CA ASN A 687 28.43 25.28 -36.90
C ASN A 687 28.15 23.81 -37.31
N PRO A 688 27.96 23.51 -38.60
CA PRO A 688 27.30 22.28 -39.06
C PRO A 688 28.20 21.03 -39.25
N TYR A 689 29.30 20.84 -38.50
CA TYR A 689 30.09 19.61 -38.67
C TYR A 689 30.75 19.12 -37.37
N SER A 690 30.54 17.82 -37.10
CA SER A 690 31.14 16.90 -36.12
C SER A 690 30.59 16.86 -34.69
N TYR A 691 29.82 15.81 -34.39
CA TYR A 691 29.65 15.23 -33.05
C TYR A 691 30.09 13.77 -33.07
N SER A 692 30.91 13.40 -32.09
CA SER A 692 31.25 12.02 -31.75
C SER A 692 31.24 11.95 -30.23
N SER A 693 30.25 11.27 -29.66
CA SER A 693 29.95 11.04 -28.23
C SER A 693 29.66 12.28 -27.38
N VAL A 694 28.50 12.28 -26.73
CA VAL A 694 28.26 13.04 -25.50
C VAL A 694 29.12 12.41 -24.40
N GLN A 695 30.14 13.11 -23.91
CA GLN A 695 30.75 12.80 -22.62
C GLN A 695 30.26 13.89 -21.66
N ALA A 696 29.26 13.55 -20.85
CA ALA A 696 28.82 14.40 -19.75
C ALA A 696 30.00 14.60 -18.77
N TRP A 697 30.60 15.79 -18.79
CA TRP A 697 31.57 16.19 -17.78
C TRP A 697 30.83 17.07 -16.76
N ASN A 698 30.49 16.45 -15.64
CA ASN A 698 30.39 17.06 -14.32
C ASN A 698 29.27 18.11 -14.10
N PRO A 699 28.06 17.68 -13.70
CA PRO A 699 26.98 18.57 -13.27
C PRO A 699 27.23 19.06 -11.83
N VAL A 700 27.48 20.36 -11.68
CA VAL A 700 27.76 21.03 -10.41
C VAL A 700 26.82 22.23 -10.24
N PHE A 701 25.81 22.04 -9.37
CA PHE A 701 24.98 22.99 -8.59
C PHE A 701 23.77 23.74 -9.19
N GLY A 702 22.70 23.72 -8.38
CA GLY A 702 21.41 24.42 -8.54
C GLY A 702 21.41 25.95 -8.40
N VAL A 703 20.22 26.49 -8.64
CA VAL A 703 19.78 27.90 -8.63
C VAL A 703 20.40 28.88 -9.63
N ASN A 704 21.20 28.42 -10.59
CA ASN A 704 21.52 29.05 -11.89
C ASN A 704 22.40 28.02 -12.62
N ALA A 705 21.79 27.01 -13.23
CA ALA A 705 22.53 25.90 -13.81
C ALA A 705 23.39 26.37 -14.99
N LEU A 706 24.72 26.42 -14.77
CA LEU A 706 25.71 26.56 -15.83
C LEU A 706 26.04 25.14 -16.34
N ALA A 707 25.25 24.61 -17.25
CA ALA A 707 25.67 23.44 -18.02
C ALA A 707 26.78 23.87 -18.99
N GLN A 708 28.03 23.50 -18.71
CA GLN A 708 29.11 23.66 -19.68
C GLN A 708 29.13 22.44 -20.59
N VAL A 709 28.25 22.41 -21.60
CA VAL A 709 28.32 21.41 -22.68
C VAL A 709 29.59 21.69 -23.48
N GLN A 710 30.68 20.99 -23.14
CA GLN A 710 31.97 21.16 -23.79
C GLN A 710 32.05 20.23 -24.99
N PHE A 711 31.87 20.79 -26.18
CA PHE A 711 32.05 20.08 -27.46
C PHE A 711 33.53 19.67 -27.62
N ASP A 712 33.84 18.36 -27.52
CA ASP A 712 35.17 17.82 -27.89
C ASP A 712 35.14 17.20 -29.29
N PRO A 713 35.50 17.97 -30.34
CA PRO A 713 35.73 17.41 -31.66
C PRO A 713 37.07 16.70 -31.63
N SER A 714 37.05 15.37 -31.76
CA SER A 714 38.24 14.58 -32.05
C SER A 714 38.80 14.90 -33.45
N GLY A 715 39.42 16.07 -33.58
CA GLY A 715 40.35 16.38 -34.66
C GLY A 715 40.24 17.74 -35.33
N MET A 716 40.20 18.88 -34.63
CA MET A 716 40.95 20.06 -35.10
C MET A 716 41.15 21.13 -34.03
N ASN A 717 42.41 21.44 -33.80
CA ASN A 717 42.90 22.44 -32.87
C ASN A 717 42.71 23.84 -33.47
N GLN A 718 42.20 24.76 -32.63
CA GLN A 718 42.19 26.22 -32.72
C GLN A 718 40.89 26.88 -33.21
N TRP A 719 40.28 27.61 -32.27
CA TRP A 719 39.23 28.65 -32.37
C TRP A 719 37.79 28.22 -32.05
N VAL A 720 37.50 27.95 -30.77
CA VAL A 720 36.24 28.42 -30.15
C VAL A 720 36.56 28.88 -28.73
N ASN A 721 36.37 30.17 -28.45
CA ASN A 721 36.38 30.75 -27.12
C ASN A 721 34.95 31.27 -26.90
N GLY A 722 34.17 30.60 -26.04
CA GLY A 722 33.12 31.27 -25.27
C GLY A 722 31.65 31.22 -25.73
N ALA A 723 31.12 30.09 -26.23
CA ALA A 723 29.67 29.88 -26.17
C ALA A 723 29.32 29.31 -24.79
N GLN A 724 28.56 30.07 -23.98
CA GLN A 724 27.94 29.61 -22.74
C GLN A 724 26.42 29.65 -22.99
N THR A 725 25.76 28.50 -22.94
CA THR A 725 24.30 28.40 -22.91
C THR A 725 23.86 28.61 -21.47
N TRP A 726 22.93 29.53 -21.26
CA TRP A 726 22.26 29.72 -19.98
C TRP A 726 21.00 28.85 -20.04
N VAL A 727 20.73 28.04 -19.02
CA VAL A 727 19.49 27.27 -18.93
C VAL A 727 18.88 27.61 -17.57
N ASP A 728 17.65 28.12 -17.58
CA ASP A 728 16.87 28.33 -16.38
C ASP A 728 15.94 27.11 -16.22
N LEU A 729 16.22 26.27 -15.23
CA LEU A 729 15.41 25.07 -14.94
C LEU A 729 14.36 25.36 -13.85
N THR A 730 14.18 26.61 -13.44
CA THR A 730 13.23 27.02 -12.39
C THR A 730 11.85 27.38 -12.94
N GLY A 731 11.50 26.84 -14.12
CA GLY A 731 10.23 27.07 -14.80
C GLY A 731 9.03 26.62 -13.95
N PRO A 732 7.91 27.38 -13.91
CA PRO A 732 6.86 27.18 -12.93
C PRO A 732 5.72 26.24 -13.35
N ASP A 733 5.96 25.01 -13.80
CA ASP A 733 4.88 24.06 -14.17
C ASP A 733 5.40 22.61 -14.28
N PRO A 734 4.54 21.59 -14.05
CA PRO A 734 4.89 20.18 -14.16
C PRO A 734 4.85 19.65 -15.60
N ASP A 735 5.79 18.80 -15.96
CA ASP A 735 5.97 18.23 -17.31
C ASP A 735 5.68 16.72 -17.37
N VAL A 736 5.38 16.22 -18.58
CA VAL A 736 5.29 14.79 -18.89
C VAL A 736 6.28 14.44 -19.99
N ILE A 737 7.27 13.61 -19.63
CA ILE A 737 8.41 13.30 -20.49
C ILE A 737 8.51 11.78 -20.69
N GLY A 738 8.55 11.32 -21.93
CA GLY A 738 8.97 9.96 -22.30
C GLY A 738 10.22 10.04 -23.18
N ALA A 739 11.32 9.44 -22.74
CA ALA A 739 12.59 9.48 -23.45
C ALA A 739 12.56 8.56 -24.68
N GLY A 740 12.20 7.29 -24.48
CA GLY A 740 11.89 6.36 -25.56
C GLY A 740 12.91 5.23 -25.68
N ASP A 741 13.21 4.75 -26.89
CA ASP A 741 14.20 3.67 -27.08
C ASP A 741 15.61 4.30 -27.24
N GLY A 742 16.52 4.18 -26.27
CA GLY A 742 17.88 4.75 -26.34
C GLY A 742 18.55 4.86 -24.98
N ASP A 743 19.85 5.21 -24.94
CA ASP A 743 20.50 5.57 -23.66
C ASP A 743 20.35 7.09 -23.45
N ASP A 744 19.30 7.50 -22.74
CA ASP A 744 18.81 8.89 -22.71
C ASP A 744 19.26 9.67 -21.45
N ILE A 745 19.19 11.01 -21.55
CA ILE A 745 19.41 11.91 -20.41
C ILE A 745 18.24 12.87 -20.29
N VAL A 746 17.51 12.81 -19.18
CA VAL A 746 16.34 13.64 -18.92
C VAL A 746 16.52 14.48 -17.67
N PHE A 747 16.19 15.76 -17.79
CA PHE A 747 16.06 16.70 -16.68
C PHE A 747 14.62 17.22 -16.62
N GLY A 748 13.95 17.00 -15.49
CA GLY A 748 12.67 17.60 -15.14
C GLY A 748 12.78 19.10 -14.84
N SER A 749 11.78 19.58 -14.14
CA SER A 749 11.52 20.95 -13.70
C SER A 749 11.66 21.05 -12.18
N GLY A 750 11.41 22.22 -11.59
CA GLY A 750 11.39 22.36 -10.12
C GLY A 750 10.03 22.00 -9.48
N TYR A 751 9.21 21.18 -10.14
CA TYR A 751 7.84 20.84 -9.76
C TYR A 751 7.55 19.35 -10.02
N ASP A 752 6.46 18.83 -9.45
CA ASP A 752 6.01 17.44 -9.56
C ASP A 752 5.88 16.94 -11.02
N ASP A 753 6.90 16.26 -11.54
CA ASP A 753 6.98 15.79 -12.93
C ASP A 753 6.64 14.29 -13.09
N VAL A 754 6.37 13.88 -14.34
CA VAL A 754 6.27 12.47 -14.73
C VAL A 754 7.30 12.18 -15.82
N VAL A 755 8.29 11.32 -15.52
CA VAL A 755 9.38 10.97 -16.42
C VAL A 755 9.43 9.46 -16.66
N ALA A 756 9.52 9.04 -17.92
CA ALA A 756 9.76 7.67 -18.31
C ALA A 756 11.00 7.59 -19.20
N GLY A 757 11.96 6.73 -18.86
CA GLY A 757 13.11 6.38 -19.70
C GLY A 757 12.70 5.47 -20.87
N ASP A 758 11.80 4.52 -20.58
CA ASP A 758 11.32 3.48 -21.50
C ASP A 758 12.37 2.40 -21.80
N GLY A 759 13.28 2.58 -22.76
CA GLY A 759 14.06 1.48 -23.31
C GLY A 759 15.52 1.80 -23.61
N GLY A 760 16.38 1.78 -22.60
CA GLY A 760 17.84 1.70 -22.71
C GLY A 760 18.45 1.99 -21.35
N ALA A 761 19.72 2.40 -21.29
CA ALA A 761 20.35 2.76 -20.02
C ALA A 761 20.30 4.28 -19.80
N ASP A 762 19.31 4.72 -19.05
CA ASP A 762 18.89 6.12 -18.94
C ASP A 762 19.42 6.83 -17.70
N LEU A 763 19.50 8.16 -17.77
CA LEU A 763 19.79 9.05 -16.65
C LEU A 763 18.64 10.04 -16.48
N LEU A 764 17.83 9.87 -15.43
CA LEU A 764 16.61 10.64 -15.18
C LEU A 764 16.72 11.43 -13.87
N TRP A 765 16.56 12.75 -13.95
CA TRP A 765 16.58 13.66 -12.79
C TRP A 765 15.27 14.42 -12.64
N GLY A 766 14.60 14.26 -11.50
CA GLY A 766 13.36 14.94 -11.12
C GLY A 766 13.57 16.40 -10.73
N MET A 767 14.59 16.66 -9.89
CA MET A 767 15.08 17.96 -9.39
C MET A 767 14.51 18.42 -8.05
N GLU A 768 13.41 19.19 -8.05
CA GLU A 768 12.67 19.60 -6.84
C GLU A 768 11.21 19.23 -7.10
N GLY A 769 10.48 18.68 -6.14
CA GLY A 769 9.07 18.33 -6.35
C GLY A 769 8.80 16.88 -6.00
N ASN A 770 7.53 16.46 -6.01
CA ASN A 770 7.17 15.05 -5.82
C ASN A 770 7.07 14.39 -7.20
N ASP A 771 8.13 13.73 -7.61
CA ASP A 771 8.27 13.23 -8.98
C ASP A 771 7.85 11.76 -9.10
N ILE A 772 7.38 11.39 -10.29
CA ILE A 772 7.12 10.00 -10.67
C ILE A 772 8.06 9.64 -11.81
N MET A 773 9.01 8.76 -11.55
CA MET A 773 10.01 8.34 -12.53
C MET A 773 10.02 6.83 -12.73
N ALA A 774 10.11 6.40 -13.99
CA ALA A 774 10.27 5.01 -14.38
C ALA A 774 11.45 4.88 -15.35
N GLY A 775 12.45 4.05 -15.03
CA GLY A 775 13.59 3.76 -15.90
C GLY A 775 13.14 2.93 -17.10
N GLY A 776 12.59 1.75 -16.85
CA GLY A 776 12.00 0.91 -17.88
C GLY A 776 12.88 -0.30 -18.16
N GLY A 777 13.61 -0.33 -19.27
CA GLY A 777 14.42 -1.47 -19.65
C GLY A 777 15.86 -1.11 -19.99
N GLY A 778 16.80 -1.45 -19.12
CA GLY A 778 18.24 -1.22 -19.24
C GLY A 778 18.80 -0.88 -17.86
N GLY A 779 20.05 -0.43 -17.77
CA GLY A 779 20.64 -0.14 -16.44
C GLY A 779 20.60 1.35 -16.15
N ASP A 780 19.60 1.78 -15.40
CA ASP A 780 19.19 3.18 -15.31
C ASP A 780 19.72 3.88 -14.05
N ILE A 781 19.77 5.21 -14.09
CA ILE A 781 20.08 6.05 -12.93
C ILE A 781 18.96 7.07 -12.74
N LEU A 782 18.18 6.90 -11.68
CA LEU A 782 17.06 7.77 -11.29
C LEU A 782 17.44 8.56 -10.05
N VAL A 783 17.25 9.88 -10.10
CA VAL A 783 17.50 10.78 -8.96
C VAL A 783 16.28 11.67 -8.78
N GLY A 784 15.59 11.49 -7.64
CA GLY A 784 14.49 12.34 -7.20
C GLY A 784 14.96 13.77 -6.99
N ASP A 785 15.54 14.02 -5.83
CA ASP A 785 16.07 15.33 -5.45
C ASP A 785 17.60 15.38 -5.36
N VAL A 786 18.15 16.61 -5.42
CA VAL A 786 19.57 16.87 -5.12
C VAL A 786 19.77 17.81 -3.93
N ASP A 787 20.75 17.48 -3.07
CA ASP A 787 21.23 18.36 -2.00
C ASP A 787 21.89 19.63 -2.56
N GLY A 788 21.07 20.67 -2.72
CA GLY A 788 21.52 21.96 -3.21
C GLY A 788 22.21 22.84 -2.16
N ILE A 789 23.29 22.44 -1.47
CA ILE A 789 24.24 23.37 -0.79
C ILE A 789 25.61 22.69 -0.57
N ASP A 790 26.65 23.09 -1.31
CA ASP A 790 27.86 23.79 -0.79
C ASP A 790 29.02 23.79 -1.82
N TYR A 791 29.17 24.89 -2.59
CA TYR A 791 30.52 25.49 -2.80
C TYR A 791 30.55 26.90 -3.42
N ALA A 792 29.46 27.42 -4.03
CA ALA A 792 29.55 28.66 -4.83
C ALA A 792 28.91 29.94 -4.23
N LEU A 793 28.05 29.87 -3.22
CA LEU A 793 27.22 31.03 -2.81
C LEU A 793 27.48 31.63 -1.41
N SER A 794 28.58 31.25 -0.74
CA SER A 794 29.06 32.03 0.43
C SER A 794 29.62 33.42 0.05
N ARG A 795 29.64 33.77 -1.24
CA ARG A 795 30.03 35.11 -1.72
C ARG A 795 29.25 35.52 -2.97
N SER A 796 28.03 36.07 -2.85
CA SER A 796 27.64 37.34 -3.51
C SER A 796 26.12 37.63 -3.63
N LEU A 797 25.19 36.79 -3.17
CA LEU A 797 23.76 37.16 -3.20
C LEU A 797 23.14 37.07 -1.80
N GLY A 798 22.26 38.02 -1.51
CA GLY A 798 21.68 38.26 -0.18
C GLY A 798 20.86 37.10 0.37
N SER A 799 20.46 37.23 1.63
CA SER A 799 19.91 36.23 2.54
C SER A 799 18.54 35.61 2.19
N ASP A 800 18.13 35.55 0.92
CA ASP A 800 16.77 35.13 0.53
C ASP A 800 16.82 34.02 -0.52
N VAL A 801 17.57 32.94 -0.28
CA VAL A 801 17.40 31.67 -1.01
C VAL A 801 16.32 30.87 -0.27
N PRO A 802 15.24 30.43 -0.93
CA PRO A 802 14.27 29.51 -0.33
C PRO A 802 14.96 28.26 0.23
N PRO A 803 14.43 27.63 1.28
CA PRO A 803 14.90 26.31 1.71
C PRO A 803 14.76 25.34 0.53
N VAL A 804 15.76 24.47 0.31
CA VAL A 804 15.61 23.28 -0.57
C VAL A 804 14.36 22.53 -0.12
N ILE A 805 13.42 22.33 -1.03
CA ILE A 805 12.21 21.56 -0.80
C ILE A 805 12.50 20.17 -1.36
N TYR A 806 12.78 19.21 -0.48
CA TYR A 806 12.76 17.81 -0.89
C TYR A 806 11.30 17.37 -1.03
N GLY A 807 10.97 16.75 -2.15
CA GLY A 807 9.66 16.16 -2.38
C GLY A 807 9.64 14.69 -2.00
N LYS A 808 8.50 14.04 -2.25
CA LYS A 808 8.29 12.62 -1.98
C LYS A 808 8.21 11.90 -3.30
N ASP A 809 9.27 11.22 -3.66
CA ASP A 809 9.44 10.71 -5.01
C ASP A 809 9.01 9.25 -5.12
N PHE A 810 8.54 8.89 -6.31
CA PHE A 810 8.28 7.52 -6.70
C PHE A 810 9.24 7.15 -7.83
N LEU A 811 10.18 6.24 -7.55
CA LEU A 811 11.20 5.79 -8.50
C LEU A 811 11.03 4.28 -8.76
N ASP A 812 10.90 3.89 -10.03
CA ASP A 812 10.81 2.49 -10.48
C ASP A 812 11.90 2.22 -11.51
N GLY A 813 12.89 1.38 -11.17
CA GLY A 813 14.03 1.06 -12.05
C GLY A 813 13.59 0.23 -13.25
N GLY A 814 12.92 -0.90 -13.00
CA GLY A 814 12.37 -1.76 -14.04
C GLY A 814 13.23 -2.99 -14.32
N ASP A 815 13.54 -3.28 -15.57
CA ASP A 815 14.42 -4.40 -15.95
C ASP A 815 15.86 -3.86 -16.08
N GLY A 816 16.79 -4.20 -15.20
CA GLY A 816 18.02 -3.44 -15.17
C GLY A 816 19.00 -3.78 -14.06
N ASN A 817 20.16 -3.12 -14.08
CA ASN A 817 20.96 -3.00 -12.87
C ASN A 817 20.98 -1.51 -12.56
N ASP A 818 20.05 -1.09 -11.73
CA ASP A 818 19.62 0.30 -11.64
C ASP A 818 20.21 0.98 -10.41
N VAL A 819 20.23 2.32 -10.45
CA VAL A 819 20.66 3.16 -9.34
C VAL A 819 19.58 4.19 -9.05
N LEU A 820 18.90 4.02 -7.92
CA LEU A 820 17.79 4.88 -7.50
C LEU A 820 18.20 5.68 -6.26
N LEU A 821 18.08 6.99 -6.33
CA LEU A 821 18.38 7.93 -5.27
C LEU A 821 17.15 8.79 -4.99
N GLY A 822 16.49 8.59 -3.84
CA GLY A 822 15.31 9.37 -3.44
C GLY A 822 15.67 10.82 -3.16
N GLY A 823 16.57 11.04 -2.20
CA GLY A 823 17.08 12.37 -1.90
C GLY A 823 16.86 12.69 -0.43
N GLY A 824 15.91 13.58 -0.14
CA GLY A 824 15.43 13.84 1.21
C GLY A 824 13.92 13.58 1.28
N ALA A 825 13.30 13.79 2.45
CA ALA A 825 11.90 13.45 2.70
C ALA A 825 11.64 11.95 2.53
N GLY A 826 10.40 11.54 2.25
CA GLY A 826 10.00 10.13 2.41
C GLY A 826 9.54 9.54 1.09
N ASP A 827 10.37 8.68 0.52
CA ASP A 827 10.35 8.24 -0.87
C ASP A 827 9.94 6.78 -1.04
N ALA A 828 9.59 6.40 -2.27
CA ALA A 828 9.25 5.02 -2.64
C ALA A 828 10.08 4.58 -3.84
N LEU A 829 11.03 3.67 -3.61
CA LEU A 829 11.99 3.16 -4.58
C LEU A 829 11.74 1.67 -4.84
N TYR A 830 11.62 1.30 -6.11
CA TYR A 830 11.48 -0.08 -6.58
C TYR A 830 12.62 -0.38 -7.57
N GLY A 831 13.51 -1.33 -7.25
CA GLY A 831 14.62 -1.73 -8.13
C GLY A 831 14.09 -2.45 -9.36
N GLY A 832 13.42 -3.58 -9.14
CA GLY A 832 12.77 -4.33 -10.20
C GLY A 832 13.49 -5.63 -10.47
N ALA A 833 14.07 -5.81 -11.66
CA ALA A 833 14.75 -7.04 -12.05
C ALA A 833 16.20 -6.81 -12.45
N GLY A 834 17.12 -7.20 -11.57
CA GLY A 834 18.55 -7.29 -11.75
C GLY A 834 19.22 -6.79 -10.48
N ASN A 835 20.50 -6.42 -10.54
CA ASN A 835 21.25 -6.10 -9.33
C ASN A 835 21.29 -4.59 -9.11
N ASP A 836 20.44 -4.11 -8.22
CA ASP A 836 20.11 -2.71 -8.07
C ASP A 836 20.76 -2.07 -6.85
N LEU A 837 20.90 -0.74 -6.88
CA LEU A 837 21.37 0.08 -5.79
C LEU A 837 20.33 1.15 -5.46
N LEU A 838 19.70 1.02 -4.29
CA LEU A 838 18.66 1.93 -3.81
C LEU A 838 19.17 2.71 -2.58
N SER A 839 18.96 4.02 -2.58
CA SER A 839 19.23 4.92 -1.47
C SER A 839 18.01 5.79 -1.24
N GLY A 840 17.33 5.63 -0.10
CA GLY A 840 16.18 6.48 0.27
C GLY A 840 16.66 7.91 0.50
N ASP A 841 17.34 8.13 1.63
CA ASP A 841 18.06 9.36 1.85
C ASP A 841 19.50 9.33 1.29
N GLY A 842 20.02 10.49 0.86
CA GLY A 842 21.35 10.64 0.27
C GLY A 842 22.45 9.86 1.01
N SER A 843 22.91 8.74 0.43
CA SER A 843 23.89 7.87 1.09
C SER A 843 25.32 8.37 0.97
N SER A 844 26.11 8.12 2.01
CA SER A 844 27.56 8.29 2.05
C SER A 844 28.29 7.17 1.28
N GLY A 845 27.91 6.89 0.03
CA GLY A 845 28.40 5.69 -0.67
C GLY A 845 28.56 5.74 -2.18
N LEU A 846 27.75 6.52 -2.91
CA LEU A 846 27.76 6.44 -4.38
C LEU A 846 28.81 7.36 -5.03
N PHE A 847 29.93 6.75 -5.43
CA PHE A 847 31.05 7.41 -6.10
C PHE A 847 30.77 7.62 -7.59
N LEU A 848 30.22 8.78 -7.96
CA LEU A 848 30.18 9.18 -9.38
C LEU A 848 31.47 9.86 -9.90
N ASP A 849 32.37 10.42 -9.06
CA ASP A 849 33.70 10.86 -9.55
C ASP A 849 34.84 11.07 -8.51
N GLY A 850 34.64 10.74 -7.23
CA GLY A 850 35.72 10.77 -6.24
C GLY A 850 36.13 12.17 -5.74
N ASN A 851 35.26 13.19 -5.82
CA ASN A 851 35.50 14.47 -5.14
C ASN A 851 34.26 15.21 -4.58
N TYR A 852 33.11 14.56 -4.44
CA TYR A 852 31.97 15.16 -3.73
C TYR A 852 31.94 14.74 -2.26
N SER A 853 31.83 15.74 -1.39
CA SER A 853 31.50 15.56 0.02
C SER A 853 30.01 15.32 0.11
N ASN A 854 29.63 14.09 0.39
CA ASN A 854 28.28 13.73 0.83
C ASN A 854 28.13 14.31 2.24
N ASP A 855 27.79 15.59 2.35
CA ASP A 855 27.17 16.08 3.57
C ASP A 855 25.76 15.48 3.55
N LEU A 856 25.48 14.59 4.50
CA LEU A 856 24.16 13.98 4.67
C LEU A 856 23.08 15.06 4.57
N VAL A 857 21.98 14.73 3.88
CA VAL A 857 20.67 15.35 4.09
C VAL A 857 20.54 15.63 5.58
N SER A 858 20.27 16.89 5.94
CA SER A 858 20.31 17.23 7.36
C SER A 858 19.28 16.40 8.12
N ALA A 859 19.58 15.97 9.35
CA ALA A 859 18.71 15.06 10.12
C ALA A 859 17.25 15.53 10.38
N GLY A 860 16.87 16.74 9.93
CA GLY A 860 15.48 17.22 9.94
C GLY A 860 14.80 17.22 8.56
N GLN A 861 15.50 16.77 7.53
CA GLN A 861 15.06 16.65 6.15
C GLN A 861 15.06 15.20 5.67
N GLN A 862 15.72 14.30 6.40
CA GLN A 862 15.58 12.84 6.27
C GLN A 862 14.15 12.39 6.55
N GLY A 863 13.66 11.37 5.85
CA GLY A 863 12.27 10.89 5.96
C GLY A 863 12.14 9.38 6.08
N ASP A 864 10.89 8.92 6.17
CA ASP A 864 10.61 7.49 6.30
C ASP A 864 10.42 6.90 4.89
N ASP A 865 11.37 6.06 4.45
CA ASP A 865 11.46 5.58 3.07
C ASP A 865 10.92 4.14 2.88
N PHE A 866 10.50 3.84 1.65
CA PHE A 866 10.15 2.48 1.22
C PHE A 866 11.07 2.04 0.07
N LEU A 867 11.88 1.01 0.30
CA LEU A 867 12.81 0.44 -0.67
C LEU A 867 12.48 -1.05 -0.90
N ASP A 868 12.24 -1.43 -2.16
CA ASP A 868 12.04 -2.82 -2.59
C ASP A 868 13.03 -3.16 -3.72
N GLY A 869 13.97 -4.07 -3.45
CA GLY A 869 15.01 -4.49 -4.42
C GLY A 869 14.43 -5.27 -5.59
N GLY A 870 13.48 -6.17 -5.33
CA GLY A 870 12.87 -6.99 -6.37
C GLY A 870 13.63 -8.29 -6.62
N ASP A 871 14.02 -8.56 -7.87
CA ASP A 871 14.71 -9.78 -8.29
C ASP A 871 16.19 -9.50 -8.61
N GLY A 872 17.13 -9.85 -7.74
CA GLY A 872 18.57 -9.84 -8.04
C GLY A 872 19.40 -9.76 -6.77
N ASP A 873 20.71 -9.48 -6.91
CA ASP A 873 21.57 -9.26 -5.73
C ASP A 873 21.67 -7.76 -5.46
N ASP A 874 20.78 -7.24 -4.60
CA ASP A 874 20.53 -5.80 -4.45
C ASP A 874 21.28 -5.16 -3.26
N THR A 875 21.41 -3.84 -3.29
CA THR A 875 21.93 -3.04 -2.18
C THR A 875 20.97 -1.91 -1.84
N LEU A 876 20.37 -1.95 -0.65
CA LEU A 876 19.38 -0.99 -0.18
C LEU A 876 19.94 -0.23 1.03
N THR A 877 19.84 1.09 1.02
CA THR A 877 20.24 1.96 2.14
C THR A 877 19.11 2.94 2.49
N GLY A 878 18.52 2.85 3.68
CA GLY A 878 17.51 3.80 4.18
C GLY A 878 18.12 5.10 4.71
N ALA A 879 19.24 4.97 5.43
CA ALA A 879 20.01 6.03 6.05
C ALA A 879 19.37 6.68 7.28
N GLY A 880 18.35 7.53 7.17
CA GLY A 880 17.80 8.20 8.36
C GLY A 880 16.29 8.24 8.34
N GLY A 881 15.60 7.59 9.27
CA GLY A 881 14.15 7.51 9.16
C GLY A 881 13.61 6.26 9.82
N GLY A 882 12.29 6.06 9.78
CA GLY A 882 11.70 4.75 10.05
C GLY A 882 11.47 4.00 8.75
N ASP A 883 12.50 3.33 8.24
CA ASP A 883 12.50 2.86 6.85
C ASP A 883 11.94 1.44 6.70
N VAL A 884 11.45 1.12 5.50
CA VAL A 884 11.03 -0.23 5.10
C VAL A 884 11.91 -0.73 3.97
N LEU A 885 12.75 -1.73 4.24
CA LEU A 885 13.66 -2.31 3.26
C LEU A 885 13.26 -3.78 2.97
N ILE A 886 12.99 -4.08 1.70
CA ILE A 886 12.62 -5.41 1.21
C ILE A 886 13.68 -5.86 0.20
N GLY A 887 14.45 -6.90 0.53
CA GLY A 887 15.51 -7.40 -0.37
C GLY A 887 14.91 -8.06 -1.62
N GLY A 888 13.95 -8.95 -1.43
CA GLY A 888 13.29 -9.66 -2.53
C GLY A 888 13.95 -11.01 -2.83
N SER A 889 14.23 -11.28 -4.10
CA SER A 889 14.80 -12.55 -4.58
C SER A 889 16.28 -12.39 -4.93
N GLY A 890 17.19 -12.80 -4.05
CA GLY A 890 18.59 -12.99 -4.43
C GLY A 890 19.49 -12.99 -3.22
N VAL A 891 20.64 -12.32 -3.31
CA VAL A 891 21.57 -12.13 -2.20
C VAL A 891 21.74 -10.64 -1.96
N ASP A 892 20.93 -10.14 -1.04
CA ASP A 892 20.76 -8.70 -0.87
C ASP A 892 21.60 -8.14 0.29
N THR A 893 21.89 -6.85 0.25
CA THR A 893 22.45 -6.09 1.37
C THR A 893 21.49 -4.98 1.74
N LEU A 894 20.96 -5.03 2.97
CA LEU A 894 20.01 -4.05 3.49
C LEU A 894 20.66 -3.31 4.66
N ASP A 895 20.78 -1.99 4.56
CA ASP A 895 21.31 -1.10 5.59
C ASP A 895 20.23 -0.08 6.00
N GLY A 896 19.66 -0.23 7.20
CA GLY A 896 18.61 0.69 7.68
C GLY A 896 19.17 2.05 8.06
N GLY A 897 20.37 2.08 8.63
CA GLY A 897 20.99 3.31 9.10
C GLY A 897 20.55 3.68 10.51
N SER A 898 19.85 4.81 10.65
CA SER A 898 19.41 5.33 11.94
C SER A 898 17.89 5.53 11.96
N GLY A 899 17.23 5.10 13.03
CA GLY A 899 15.83 5.35 13.27
C GLY A 899 15.10 4.13 13.77
N ASN A 900 13.96 3.71 13.20
CA ASN A 900 13.32 2.45 13.61
C ASN A 900 12.87 1.70 12.37
N ASP A 901 13.69 0.75 11.94
CA ASP A 901 13.61 0.20 10.60
C ASP A 901 12.91 -1.16 10.57
N SER A 902 12.35 -1.47 9.41
CA SER A 902 11.65 -2.72 9.13
C SER A 902 12.26 -3.41 7.93
N PHE A 903 12.91 -4.54 8.16
CA PHE A 903 13.56 -5.36 7.14
C PHE A 903 12.72 -6.57 6.76
N SER A 904 12.70 -6.92 5.47
CA SER A 904 12.27 -8.23 4.96
C SER A 904 13.41 -8.87 4.18
N ALA A 905 14.08 -9.85 4.80
CA ALA A 905 15.25 -10.50 4.24
C ALA A 905 15.11 -12.03 4.18
N GLY A 906 15.63 -12.63 3.12
CA GLY A 906 15.63 -14.04 2.79
C GLY A 906 17.00 -14.71 2.92
N ALA A 907 17.12 -15.92 2.36
CA ALA A 907 18.31 -16.74 2.49
C ALA A 907 19.47 -16.27 1.61
N GLY A 908 20.49 -15.70 2.23
CA GLY A 908 21.72 -15.25 1.55
C GLY A 908 22.08 -13.83 1.94
N ASP A 909 21.07 -13.06 2.29
CA ASP A 909 21.16 -11.62 2.49
C ASP A 909 22.00 -11.25 3.71
N THR A 910 22.39 -9.98 3.74
CA THR A 910 23.04 -9.33 4.86
C THR A 910 22.22 -8.13 5.32
N VAL A 911 21.80 -8.14 6.57
CA VAL A 911 21.14 -7.01 7.23
C VAL A 911 22.15 -6.31 8.13
N VAL A 912 22.30 -5.01 7.93
CA VAL A 912 23.14 -4.10 8.70
C VAL A 912 22.24 -3.02 9.30
N ASP A 913 22.46 -2.73 10.58
CA ASP A 913 21.79 -1.62 11.25
C ASP A 913 22.71 -1.00 12.31
N SER A 914 22.54 0.29 12.59
CA SER A 914 23.42 1.06 13.46
C SER A 914 22.75 1.66 14.70
N GLU A 915 21.48 2.10 14.65
CA GLU A 915 20.75 2.69 15.78
C GLU A 915 19.22 2.59 15.62
N GLY A 916 18.52 1.92 16.56
CA GLY A 916 17.06 1.91 16.50
C GLY A 916 16.33 0.89 17.36
N VAL A 917 15.01 0.81 17.17
CA VAL A 917 14.15 -0.32 17.58
C VAL A 917 13.65 -1.02 16.32
N ASP A 918 14.45 -1.98 15.88
CA ASP A 918 14.33 -2.50 14.52
C ASP A 918 13.66 -3.88 14.48
N VAL A 919 12.97 -4.14 13.37
CA VAL A 919 12.17 -5.33 13.15
C VAL A 919 12.64 -6.04 11.89
N LEU A 920 12.88 -7.34 12.01
CA LEU A 920 13.19 -8.22 10.88
C LEU A 920 12.04 -9.22 10.65
N VAL A 921 11.62 -9.33 9.40
CA VAL A 921 10.73 -10.39 8.91
C VAL A 921 11.54 -11.36 8.07
N LEU A 922 11.41 -12.65 8.37
CA LEU A 922 12.11 -13.71 7.63
C LEU A 922 11.32 -14.09 6.39
N ALA A 923 11.74 -13.61 5.22
CA ALA A 923 11.03 -13.83 3.95
C ALA A 923 10.91 -15.32 3.59
N ASP A 924 11.93 -16.11 3.94
CA ASP A 924 11.98 -17.57 3.70
C ASP A 924 11.36 -18.42 4.82
N GLY A 925 10.76 -17.78 5.84
CA GLY A 925 10.19 -18.43 7.01
C GLY A 925 11.25 -18.95 7.99
N SER A 926 10.94 -20.03 8.71
CA SER A 926 11.81 -20.53 9.79
C SER A 926 13.13 -21.11 9.28
N PRO A 927 14.28 -20.73 9.86
CA PRO A 927 15.59 -21.24 9.44
C PRO A 927 15.77 -22.72 9.81
N ALA A 928 16.57 -23.43 9.02
CA ALA A 928 16.95 -24.83 9.27
C ALA A 928 18.05 -24.96 10.34
N SER A 929 18.85 -23.91 10.53
CA SER A 929 19.88 -23.82 11.56
C SER A 929 20.06 -22.37 11.99
N VAL A 930 20.33 -22.15 13.28
CA VAL A 930 20.70 -20.85 13.82
C VAL A 930 22.09 -20.99 14.45
N ALA A 931 22.98 -20.08 14.09
CA ALA A 931 24.35 -20.01 14.62
C ALA A 931 24.74 -18.55 14.87
N THR A 932 25.87 -18.33 15.51
CA THR A 932 26.42 -16.99 15.74
C THR A 932 27.85 -16.92 15.22
N ASP A 933 28.26 -15.75 14.74
CA ASP A 933 29.66 -15.42 14.46
C ASP A 933 30.00 -14.08 15.14
N ASN A 934 30.66 -14.16 16.30
CA ASN A 934 30.84 -13.04 17.22
C ASN A 934 29.50 -12.44 17.67
N ALA A 935 29.21 -11.20 17.29
CA ALA A 935 27.98 -10.50 17.63
C ALA A 935 26.88 -10.69 16.57
N ASP A 936 27.20 -11.34 15.44
CA ASP A 936 26.28 -11.53 14.34
C ASP A 936 25.43 -12.78 14.55
N LEU A 937 24.18 -12.72 14.07
CA LEU A 937 23.28 -13.86 14.01
C LEU A 937 23.27 -14.43 12.59
N LEU A 938 23.46 -15.75 12.46
CA LEU A 938 23.51 -16.47 11.19
C LEU A 938 22.34 -17.44 11.10
N LEU A 939 21.42 -17.19 10.16
CA LEU A 939 20.21 -17.98 9.95
C LEU A 939 20.36 -18.80 8.65
N GLY A 940 20.58 -20.10 8.79
CA GLY A 940 20.83 -21.01 7.67
C GLY A 940 19.57 -21.66 7.12
N TYR A 941 19.40 -21.63 5.80
CA TYR A 941 18.25 -22.19 5.07
C TYR A 941 18.63 -23.42 4.22
N GLY A 942 19.59 -24.21 4.71
CA GLY A 942 20.08 -25.40 4.03
C GLY A 942 20.85 -25.05 2.75
N ASN A 943 20.30 -25.42 1.58
CA ASN A 943 20.96 -25.17 0.30
C ASN A 943 20.68 -23.78 -0.29
N ARG A 944 19.81 -22.97 0.32
CA ARG A 944 19.46 -21.63 -0.19
C ARG A 944 20.48 -20.57 0.19
N GLY A 945 21.10 -20.69 1.36
CA GLY A 945 22.07 -19.72 1.83
C GLY A 945 21.98 -19.52 3.33
N THR A 946 22.65 -18.46 3.80
CA THR A 946 22.63 -18.02 5.19
C THR A 946 22.34 -16.53 5.21
N LEU A 947 21.25 -16.15 5.86
CA LEU A 947 20.98 -14.76 6.21
C LEU A 947 21.90 -14.36 7.36
N ARG A 948 22.64 -13.26 7.18
CA ARG A 948 23.50 -12.68 8.22
C ARG A 948 22.88 -11.40 8.73
N ILE A 949 22.73 -11.31 10.04
CA ILE A 949 22.29 -10.10 10.73
C ILE A 949 23.48 -9.59 11.52
N VAL A 950 24.06 -8.48 11.08
CA VAL A 950 25.27 -7.91 11.65
C VAL A 950 24.96 -7.31 13.02
N ASP A 951 25.80 -7.60 14.02
CA ASP A 951 25.69 -7.09 15.38
C ASP A 951 24.33 -7.36 16.09
N ALA A 952 23.55 -8.35 15.64
CA ALA A 952 22.25 -8.71 16.20
C ALA A 952 22.27 -8.91 17.73
N LEU A 953 23.32 -9.53 18.26
CA LEU A 953 23.48 -9.78 19.70
C LEU A 953 23.83 -8.52 20.51
N ARG A 954 24.16 -7.41 19.83
CA ARG A 954 24.35 -6.08 20.43
C ARG A 954 23.10 -5.23 20.40
N GLY A 955 22.02 -5.72 19.78
CA GLY A 955 20.72 -5.05 19.74
C GLY A 955 20.42 -4.30 18.46
N SER A 956 21.07 -4.62 17.32
CA SER A 956 20.71 -4.06 16.01
C SER A 956 19.35 -4.54 15.49
N ILE A 957 18.72 -5.53 16.13
CA ILE A 957 17.34 -5.97 15.85
C ILE A 957 16.65 -6.30 17.17
N GLU A 958 15.49 -5.69 17.44
CA GLU A 958 14.69 -5.97 18.65
C GLU A 958 13.70 -7.12 18.42
N PHE A 959 13.14 -7.26 17.21
CA PHE A 959 12.13 -8.27 16.90
C PHE A 959 12.44 -9.08 15.64
N ILE A 960 12.25 -10.39 15.69
CA ILE A 960 12.24 -11.28 14.51
C ILE A 960 10.85 -11.93 14.41
N ASP A 961 10.18 -11.77 13.26
CA ASP A 961 8.82 -12.29 13.00
C ASP A 961 7.81 -11.92 14.12
N GLY A 962 7.94 -10.70 14.67
CA GLY A 962 7.09 -10.19 15.75
C GLY A 962 7.36 -10.78 17.13
N ILE A 963 8.39 -11.62 17.28
CA ILE A 963 8.86 -12.16 18.56
C ILE A 963 10.07 -11.34 19.00
N ARG A 964 10.11 -10.92 20.27
CA ARG A 964 11.29 -10.26 20.84
C ARG A 964 12.50 -11.16 20.67
N MET A 965 13.62 -10.61 20.20
CA MET A 965 14.86 -11.35 19.91
C MET A 965 15.22 -12.33 21.03
N GLY A 966 15.22 -11.87 22.29
CA GLY A 966 15.55 -12.72 23.45
C GLY A 966 14.60 -13.89 23.71
N ASP A 967 13.36 -13.87 23.22
CA ASP A 967 12.43 -15.01 23.27
C ASP A 967 12.55 -15.87 22.00
N TRP A 968 12.79 -15.25 20.84
CA TRP A 968 13.04 -15.96 19.59
C TRP A 968 14.28 -16.87 19.70
N LEU A 969 15.37 -16.37 20.29
CA LEU A 969 16.61 -17.14 20.49
C LEU A 969 16.40 -18.37 21.39
N LYS A 970 15.51 -18.30 22.39
CA LYS A 970 15.23 -19.44 23.30
C LYS A 970 14.72 -20.68 22.56
N ASP A 971 13.90 -20.46 21.55
CA ASP A 971 13.25 -21.53 20.80
C ASP A 971 14.13 -22.08 19.66
N HIS A 972 15.21 -21.36 19.29
CA HIS A 972 15.95 -21.61 18.05
C HIS A 972 17.46 -21.86 18.22
N LEU A 973 18.06 -21.50 19.37
CA LEU A 973 19.46 -21.80 19.69
C LEU A 973 19.57 -22.96 20.70
N ASN A 974 20.30 -23.99 20.29
CA ASN A 974 20.64 -25.17 21.12
C ASN A 974 22.12 -25.19 21.54
N GLU A 975 22.90 -24.14 21.26
CA GLU A 975 24.33 -24.07 21.57
C GLU A 975 24.61 -23.12 22.74
N ALA A 976 25.68 -23.39 23.50
CA ALA A 976 26.13 -22.54 24.60
C ALA A 976 26.65 -21.18 24.07
N ILE A 977 26.09 -20.08 24.55
CA ILE A 977 26.40 -18.71 24.14
C ILE A 977 27.10 -17.96 25.28
N SER A 978 28.01 -17.06 24.94
CA SER A 978 28.58 -16.09 25.91
C SER A 978 28.19 -14.68 25.50
N VAL A 979 27.44 -13.98 26.36
CA VAL A 979 26.89 -12.65 26.08
C VAL A 979 27.24 -11.69 27.21
N GLU A 980 27.71 -10.49 26.87
CA GLU A 980 28.03 -9.41 27.81
C GLU A 980 27.22 -8.14 27.47
N SER A 981 26.66 -7.48 28.48
CA SER A 981 25.87 -6.25 28.29
C SER A 981 26.74 -5.09 27.76
N ASN A 982 26.25 -4.33 26.79
CA ASN A 982 26.93 -3.17 26.20
C ASN A 982 26.35 -1.81 26.65
N GLY A 983 25.27 -1.79 27.45
CA GLY A 983 24.65 -0.59 27.98
C GLY A 983 23.81 -0.82 29.25
N ASP A 984 23.26 0.26 29.82
CA ASP A 984 22.30 0.19 30.93
C ASP A 984 20.90 -0.27 30.42
N ASP A 985 20.03 -0.79 31.31
CA ASP A 985 18.62 -1.16 31.01
C ASP A 985 18.40 -2.31 29.99
N GLN A 986 19.30 -3.28 29.93
CA GLN A 986 19.24 -4.40 28.97
C GLN A 986 18.62 -5.68 29.54
N SER A 987 18.01 -6.50 28.67
CA SER A 987 17.54 -7.86 28.99
C SER A 987 18.27 -8.87 28.10
N ILE A 988 18.97 -9.83 28.72
CA ILE A 988 19.80 -10.84 28.04
C ILE A 988 19.24 -12.23 28.32
N SER A 989 19.07 -13.05 27.26
CA SER A 989 18.61 -14.44 27.33
C SER A 989 19.67 -15.42 26.77
N GLY A 990 19.91 -16.56 27.43
CA GLY A 990 20.93 -17.56 27.06
C GLY A 990 20.49 -18.55 25.99
N GLY A 991 19.29 -19.11 26.12
CA GLY A 991 18.76 -20.10 25.17
C GLY A 991 18.47 -21.42 25.86
N SER A 992 18.66 -22.53 25.14
CA SER A 992 18.56 -23.90 25.70
C SER A 992 19.94 -24.56 25.94
N GLY A 993 21.00 -23.75 25.87
CA GLY A 993 22.40 -24.16 25.98
C GLY A 993 22.89 -24.17 27.43
N ASN A 994 24.21 -24.28 27.63
CA ASN A 994 24.82 -24.00 28.94
C ASN A 994 25.55 -22.66 28.81
N ASP A 995 24.84 -21.57 29.09
CA ASP A 995 25.19 -20.23 28.68
C ASP A 995 26.01 -19.48 29.73
N ILE A 996 26.77 -18.48 29.29
CA ILE A 996 27.53 -17.57 30.17
C ILE A 996 27.05 -16.15 29.92
N LEU A 997 26.27 -15.61 30.86
CA LEU A 997 25.64 -14.29 30.74
C LEU A 997 26.27 -13.30 31.72
N ALA A 998 26.85 -12.21 31.19
CA ALA A 998 27.59 -11.23 31.99
C ALA A 998 26.94 -9.84 31.97
N ALA A 999 26.72 -9.28 33.17
CA ALA A 999 26.26 -7.91 33.33
C ALA A 999 27.43 -6.97 33.67
N GLY A 1000 27.98 -6.31 32.65
CA GLY A 1000 29.02 -5.28 32.77
C GLY A 1000 28.47 -3.90 33.16
N HIS A 1001 27.15 -3.70 33.04
CA HIS A 1001 26.47 -2.41 33.19
C HIS A 1001 25.32 -2.47 34.23
N ALA A 1002 24.66 -1.34 34.53
CA ALA A 1002 23.61 -1.26 35.54
C ALA A 1002 22.22 -1.59 34.98
N ARG A 1003 21.30 -2.10 35.83
CA ARG A 1003 19.89 -2.39 35.50
C ARG A 1003 19.73 -3.44 34.38
N VAL A 1004 20.57 -4.48 34.42
CA VAL A 1004 20.52 -5.59 33.46
C VAL A 1004 19.70 -6.76 34.02
N ARG A 1005 18.83 -7.35 33.21
CA ARG A 1005 18.10 -8.59 33.52
C ARG A 1005 18.73 -9.76 32.76
N LEU A 1006 19.11 -10.82 33.46
CA LEU A 1006 19.72 -12.03 32.89
C LEU A 1006 18.76 -13.22 33.07
N ALA A 1007 18.53 -13.99 32.00
CA ALA A 1007 17.77 -15.24 32.01
C ALA A 1007 18.48 -16.29 31.14
N GLY A 1008 18.80 -17.43 31.70
CA GLY A 1008 19.58 -18.50 31.06
C GLY A 1008 18.68 -19.33 30.17
N GLY A 1009 17.62 -19.86 30.76
CA GLY A 1009 16.69 -20.78 30.10
C GLY A 1009 17.08 -22.23 30.40
N PRO A 1010 16.56 -23.22 29.65
CA PRO A 1010 16.89 -24.62 29.88
C PRO A 1010 18.40 -24.87 29.69
N GLY A 1011 19.12 -25.36 30.69
CA GLY A 1011 20.58 -25.32 30.64
C GLY A 1011 21.23 -25.44 32.00
N ASN A 1012 22.55 -25.64 32.04
CA ASN A 1012 23.34 -25.34 33.23
C ASN A 1012 24.11 -24.06 32.98
N ASP A 1013 23.51 -22.94 33.35
CA ASP A 1013 23.94 -21.60 32.99
C ASP A 1013 24.82 -20.95 34.06
N ALA A 1014 25.57 -19.94 33.65
CA ALA A 1014 26.46 -19.16 34.50
C ALA A 1014 26.20 -17.66 34.35
N TYR A 1015 25.76 -17.03 35.44
CA TYR A 1015 25.51 -15.59 35.52
C TYR A 1015 26.67 -14.86 36.19
N ILE A 1016 27.29 -13.91 35.50
CA ILE A 1016 28.34 -13.05 36.05
C ILE A 1016 27.71 -11.70 36.46
N VAL A 1017 27.59 -11.51 37.78
CA VAL A 1017 26.93 -10.33 38.37
C VAL A 1017 27.98 -9.32 38.85
N GLY A 1018 28.10 -8.21 38.10
CA GLY A 1018 29.04 -7.12 38.37
C GLY A 1018 28.44 -5.87 39.04
N HIS A 1019 27.11 -5.72 39.06
CA HIS A 1019 26.44 -4.51 39.57
C HIS A 1019 25.24 -4.84 40.47
N ALA A 1020 24.95 -3.99 41.46
CA ALA A 1020 23.93 -4.25 42.48
C ALA A 1020 22.48 -4.19 41.96
N SER A 1021 22.27 -3.64 40.78
CA SER A 1021 20.96 -3.52 40.12
C SER A 1021 20.68 -4.60 39.08
N VAL A 1022 21.54 -5.63 38.99
CA VAL A 1022 21.33 -6.76 38.08
C VAL A 1022 20.28 -7.71 38.67
N MET A 1023 19.38 -8.20 37.82
CA MET A 1023 18.34 -9.15 38.17
C MET A 1023 18.57 -10.47 37.43
N VAL A 1024 18.70 -11.57 38.17
CA VAL A 1024 18.74 -12.94 37.60
C VAL A 1024 17.33 -13.52 37.68
N VAL A 1025 16.88 -14.20 36.61
CA VAL A 1025 15.58 -14.85 36.53
C VAL A 1025 15.77 -16.27 36.00
N GLU A 1026 15.23 -17.25 36.74
CA GLU A 1026 15.18 -18.67 36.35
C GLU A 1026 13.79 -19.24 36.57
N GLU A 1027 13.33 -20.09 35.64
CA GLU A 1027 12.11 -20.88 35.82
C GLU A 1027 12.42 -22.27 36.38
N ALA A 1028 11.37 -22.96 36.85
CA ALA A 1028 11.54 -24.28 37.46
C ALA A 1028 11.89 -25.35 36.42
N ASP A 1029 12.76 -26.29 36.82
CA ASP A 1029 13.20 -27.45 36.02
C ASP A 1029 14.02 -27.08 34.75
N GLU A 1030 14.64 -25.91 34.70
CA GLU A 1030 15.47 -25.45 33.58
C GLU A 1030 16.92 -25.96 33.64
N GLY A 1031 17.50 -26.17 34.82
CA GLY A 1031 18.68 -27.03 34.96
C GLY A 1031 19.43 -26.86 36.27
N THR A 1032 20.72 -26.55 36.23
CA THR A 1032 21.54 -26.37 37.44
C THR A 1032 22.49 -25.20 37.26
N ASP A 1033 22.07 -24.07 37.80
CA ASP A 1033 22.59 -22.77 37.38
C ASP A 1033 23.51 -22.18 38.44
N THR A 1034 24.42 -21.32 38.00
CA THR A 1034 25.48 -20.76 38.84
C THR A 1034 25.57 -19.25 38.72
N VAL A 1035 25.36 -18.55 39.84
CA VAL A 1035 25.73 -17.13 39.94
C VAL A 1035 27.17 -16.99 40.41
N GLN A 1036 27.97 -16.24 39.67
CA GLN A 1036 29.28 -15.72 40.08
C GLN A 1036 29.15 -14.22 40.36
N SER A 1037 29.38 -13.82 41.62
CA SER A 1037 29.19 -12.43 42.03
C SER A 1037 30.45 -11.84 42.65
N THR A 1038 30.73 -10.57 42.35
CA THR A 1038 31.76 -9.76 43.03
C THR A 1038 31.18 -8.91 44.17
N LEU A 1039 29.86 -9.01 44.39
CA LEU A 1039 29.06 -8.28 45.37
C LEU A 1039 28.34 -9.26 46.30
N SER A 1040 27.86 -8.79 47.46
CA SER A 1040 26.95 -9.60 48.26
C SER A 1040 25.69 -9.91 47.44
N HIS A 1041 25.26 -11.18 47.44
CA HIS A 1041 24.21 -11.64 46.53
C HIS A 1041 23.26 -12.63 47.22
N THR A 1042 21.98 -12.58 46.85
CA THR A 1042 20.96 -13.53 47.26
C THR A 1042 20.43 -14.19 46.00
N LEU A 1043 20.49 -15.52 45.95
CA LEU A 1043 20.01 -16.28 44.79
C LEU A 1043 18.51 -16.01 44.55
N ALA A 1044 18.16 -15.82 43.28
CA ALA A 1044 16.77 -15.82 42.84
C ALA A 1044 16.14 -17.21 43.05
N GLU A 1045 14.81 -17.31 42.97
CA GLU A 1045 14.16 -18.63 42.95
C GLU A 1045 14.70 -19.48 41.78
N ASN A 1046 14.76 -20.80 41.97
CA ASN A 1046 15.23 -21.79 40.98
C ASN A 1046 16.71 -21.74 40.58
N VAL A 1047 17.55 -20.88 41.19
CA VAL A 1047 19.02 -20.95 41.00
C VAL A 1047 19.66 -21.82 42.09
N GLU A 1048 20.53 -22.77 41.73
CA GLU A 1048 21.11 -23.73 42.68
C GLU A 1048 22.43 -23.26 43.29
N ASN A 1049 23.32 -22.63 42.52
CA ASN A 1049 24.71 -22.42 42.95
C ASN A 1049 25.07 -20.93 43.04
N LEU A 1050 25.76 -20.55 44.11
CA LEU A 1050 26.40 -19.23 44.26
C LEU A 1050 27.90 -19.41 44.52
N THR A 1051 28.71 -18.71 43.74
CA THR A 1051 30.13 -18.54 44.01
C THR A 1051 30.45 -17.05 44.19
N LEU A 1052 30.88 -16.69 45.40
CA LEU A 1052 31.40 -15.35 45.67
C LEU A 1052 32.84 -15.27 45.15
N THR A 1053 33.14 -14.21 44.42
CA THR A 1053 34.45 -13.95 43.82
C THR A 1053 35.04 -12.66 44.39
N GLY A 1054 36.25 -12.31 43.95
CA GLY A 1054 36.97 -11.14 44.46
C GLY A 1054 37.53 -11.32 45.87
N THR A 1055 37.95 -10.21 46.48
CA THR A 1055 38.69 -10.20 47.77
C THR A 1055 37.98 -9.44 48.88
N ALA A 1056 36.78 -8.91 48.63
CA ALA A 1056 36.01 -8.17 49.62
C ALA A 1056 35.26 -9.13 50.56
N ALA A 1057 35.02 -8.69 51.79
CA ALA A 1057 34.10 -9.37 52.70
C ALA A 1057 32.67 -9.11 52.23
N ILE A 1058 32.16 -10.03 51.42
CA ILE A 1058 30.82 -10.03 50.83
C ILE A 1058 30.06 -11.26 51.32
N ASP A 1059 28.74 -11.20 51.26
CA ASP A 1059 27.86 -12.20 51.87
C ASP A 1059 27.02 -12.91 50.80
N GLY A 1060 26.65 -14.16 51.06
CA GLY A 1060 25.87 -14.99 50.15
C GLY A 1060 24.64 -15.54 50.84
N ALA A 1061 23.48 -15.49 50.18
CA ALA A 1061 22.27 -16.16 50.66
C ALA A 1061 21.68 -17.04 49.56
N GLY A 1062 21.24 -18.25 49.95
CA GLY A 1062 20.46 -19.15 49.11
C GLY A 1062 18.98 -18.78 49.06
N ASN A 1063 18.19 -19.65 48.46
CA ASN A 1063 16.75 -19.55 48.29
C ASN A 1063 16.03 -20.65 49.12
N THR A 1064 14.96 -21.24 48.60
CA THR A 1064 14.20 -22.30 49.30
C THR A 1064 14.46 -23.72 48.77
N SER A 1065 15.33 -23.84 47.75
CA SER A 1065 15.78 -25.08 47.14
C SER A 1065 17.06 -25.59 47.81
N ASN A 1066 17.60 -26.74 47.37
CA ASN A 1066 18.89 -27.21 47.88
C ASN A 1066 20.02 -26.43 47.20
N ASN A 1067 20.66 -25.49 47.90
CA ASN A 1067 21.69 -24.64 47.30
C ASN A 1067 23.12 -25.10 47.60
N VAL A 1068 24.05 -24.75 46.70
CA VAL A 1068 25.50 -24.84 46.94
C VAL A 1068 26.09 -23.43 46.98
N LEU A 1069 26.52 -22.99 48.16
CA LEU A 1069 27.09 -21.65 48.37
C LEU A 1069 28.58 -21.77 48.66
N THR A 1070 29.41 -21.10 47.85
CA THR A 1070 30.86 -21.02 48.05
C THR A 1070 31.30 -19.57 48.29
N GLY A 1071 31.92 -19.33 49.44
CA GLY A 1071 32.53 -18.06 49.81
C GLY A 1071 33.85 -17.79 49.08
N ASN A 1072 34.35 -16.56 49.19
CA ASN A 1072 35.65 -16.18 48.68
C ASN A 1072 36.74 -16.38 49.76
N ALA A 1073 37.85 -15.65 49.69
CA ALA A 1073 38.95 -15.77 50.66
C ALA A 1073 38.86 -14.77 51.83
N ALA A 1074 37.79 -13.97 51.88
CA ALA A 1074 37.54 -13.00 52.95
C ALA A 1074 36.59 -13.59 54.00
N ALA A 1075 36.32 -12.87 55.09
CA ALA A 1075 35.30 -13.28 56.04
C ALA A 1075 33.90 -13.09 55.43
N ASN A 1076 33.23 -14.18 55.06
CA ASN A 1076 31.89 -14.17 54.47
C ASN A 1076 30.82 -14.60 55.48
N VAL A 1077 29.60 -14.09 55.32
CA VAL A 1077 28.39 -14.70 55.89
C VAL A 1077 27.67 -15.45 54.78
N LEU A 1078 27.52 -16.77 54.94
CA LEU A 1078 26.75 -17.62 54.04
C LEU A 1078 25.50 -18.13 54.76
N ALA A 1079 24.32 -17.85 54.20
CA ALA A 1079 23.03 -18.33 54.71
C ALA A 1079 22.36 -19.26 53.67
N GLY A 1080 22.12 -20.52 54.02
CA GLY A 1080 21.54 -21.54 53.15
C GLY A 1080 20.08 -21.27 52.82
N GLY A 1081 19.28 -20.96 53.85
CA GLY A 1081 17.85 -20.73 53.71
C GLY A 1081 17.05 -21.98 54.09
N PHE A 1082 16.05 -22.34 53.29
CA PHE A 1082 15.38 -23.64 53.44
C PHE A 1082 15.89 -24.58 52.37
N GLY A 1083 15.98 -25.88 52.66
CA GLY A 1083 16.57 -26.85 51.74
C GLY A 1083 17.62 -27.70 52.43
N ASN A 1084 18.19 -28.68 51.73
CA ASN A 1084 19.37 -29.39 52.20
C ASN A 1084 20.60 -28.75 51.54
N ASP A 1085 21.19 -27.77 52.20
CA ASP A 1085 22.18 -26.91 51.57
C ASP A 1085 23.61 -27.40 51.76
N THR A 1086 24.51 -26.99 50.87
CA THR A 1086 25.96 -27.17 51.03
C THR A 1086 26.63 -25.80 51.08
N LEU A 1087 27.15 -25.42 52.23
CA LEU A 1087 27.84 -24.14 52.44
C LEU A 1087 29.33 -24.39 52.63
N ASN A 1088 30.14 -23.82 51.76
CA ASN A 1088 31.60 -23.81 51.87
C ASN A 1088 32.08 -22.38 52.09
N GLY A 1089 32.60 -22.10 53.28
CA GLY A 1089 33.08 -20.75 53.62
C GLY A 1089 34.27 -20.30 52.78
N GLY A 1090 35.03 -21.22 52.20
CA GLY A 1090 36.30 -20.88 51.56
C GLY A 1090 37.40 -20.64 52.59
N ASP A 1091 38.27 -19.68 52.34
CA ASP A 1091 39.29 -19.24 53.31
C ASP A 1091 38.75 -18.01 54.05
N GLY A 1092 39.14 -17.81 55.31
CA GLY A 1092 38.68 -16.65 56.08
C GLY A 1092 37.95 -17.07 57.36
N ASN A 1093 37.48 -16.07 58.09
CA ASN A 1093 36.72 -16.28 59.33
C ASN A 1093 35.23 -16.20 59.01
N ASP A 1094 34.68 -17.29 58.48
CA ASP A 1094 33.32 -17.31 57.94
C ASP A 1094 32.24 -17.65 58.96
N MET A 1095 31.04 -17.13 58.72
CA MET A 1095 29.82 -17.52 59.44
C MET A 1095 28.88 -18.27 58.49
N LEU A 1096 28.70 -19.57 58.75
CA LEU A 1096 27.86 -20.44 57.93
C LEU A 1096 26.56 -20.77 58.68
N TYR A 1097 25.43 -20.36 58.12
CA TYR A 1097 24.09 -20.59 58.64
C TYR A 1097 23.35 -21.53 57.69
N GLY A 1098 23.25 -22.82 58.00
CA GLY A 1098 22.46 -23.77 57.18
C GLY A 1098 20.95 -23.50 57.23
N GLU A 1099 20.47 -22.93 58.34
CA GLU A 1099 19.05 -22.64 58.57
C GLU A 1099 18.15 -23.89 58.54
N GLY A 1100 17.29 -24.07 57.54
CA GLY A 1100 16.17 -25.00 57.56
C GLY A 1100 16.31 -26.21 56.63
N GLY A 1101 16.83 -27.32 57.13
CA GLY A 1101 16.82 -28.63 56.46
C GLY A 1101 17.98 -29.50 56.94
N ASN A 1102 18.55 -30.36 56.09
CA ASN A 1102 19.75 -31.14 56.43
C ASN A 1102 20.97 -30.59 55.70
N ASP A 1103 21.67 -29.65 56.36
CA ASP A 1103 22.74 -28.89 55.72
C ASP A 1103 24.12 -29.48 55.97
N LEU A 1104 25.02 -29.24 55.01
CA LEU A 1104 26.42 -29.61 55.06
C LEU A 1104 27.29 -28.36 55.07
N LEU A 1105 27.92 -28.10 56.21
CA LEU A 1105 28.74 -26.91 56.43
C LEU A 1105 30.23 -27.27 56.42
N TYR A 1106 30.95 -26.79 55.40
CA TYR A 1106 32.40 -26.90 55.29
C TYR A 1106 33.06 -25.64 55.85
N ALA A 1107 33.44 -25.73 57.12
CA ALA A 1107 34.29 -24.73 57.76
C ALA A 1107 35.77 -25.09 57.55
N SER A 1108 36.51 -24.24 56.86
CA SER A 1108 37.97 -24.29 56.79
C SER A 1108 38.59 -23.85 58.11
N ARG A 1109 39.91 -24.07 58.28
CA ARG A 1109 40.64 -23.50 59.44
C ARG A 1109 40.93 -22.01 59.18
N GLY A 1110 40.03 -21.16 59.65
CA GLY A 1110 40.22 -19.71 59.81
C GLY A 1110 39.80 -19.27 61.20
#